data_AF-A0A9X0AFN7-F1
#
_entry.id   AF-A0A9X0AFN7-F1
#
_cell.length_a   1.000
_cell.length_b   1.000
_cell.length_c   1.000
_cell.angle_alpha   90.00
_cell.angle_beta   90.00
_cell.angle_gamma   90.00
#
_symmetry.space_group_name_H-M   'P 1'
#
loop_
_entity.id
_entity.type
_entity.pdbx_description
1 polymer ?
#
loop_
_entity_poly.entity_id
_entity_poly.type
_entity_poly.pdbx_seq_one_letter_code
_entity_poly.pdbx_strand_id
1 'polypeptide(L)'
;MSSLTKKSKMEIEERVAHIVWAAHILSYLTKTRNNVELQQNSCDDDEEELDCNELDAATERTSILQCSSTSIRSKFLDCLAQLLSPSKDERSVVATSLREREDFVEIDVARNDCFGLTAGSLSNEHGYGFEAVEEEYYNSLRAYISTGVESDTTALSEFECFAIAYTSPRVDYWVKELRDILSSASLSQNEKGQSSSQGQVEEKIWANFTRLLSQYHTRTIILKHRIVQRAYECVMNLEIHNFLHVVFEPAVGSKLWRALKFLTRPLIDIRILRDIATHHPQFQDIRISPVFPSAKTSIGLQYQIPVSTAWTKLTNDSPPAAILRKLDRYNDEFKEDCAKSYNLHAEIQLVMHYENSRDLVPTFEYFGCSKKTCLICEGFLQSLPVPICTRGRHGICDSSWGVLLSTSVGVDTALKGLETILISRINAFLEDPSEIHKSLFVSNVEQSTLASELSESTRESLKQREELIEGLKKSQMNQREENAILGGKRLYTQPGKKENLESHDSCVMCNKRPARVCGRCHGCYYCSKACQKSDWSSHKLLCKKFSVQGDRPSEQHRRAILFPDNSANPQMIWIRCERKYLSDDGYGEESYEELHVHPHLGQDRPFPGVLRIEHNPVRDRNLGSGMVFCHPRKEGYSIALHHRETFLLDGSAINRSILSSVGASGTVGHSWKGPMIAIRETASEMHEDITLGDFRHIIDWLISYGTTQSPESVDCSENDISTAVRGVKICCYGETKLHGSKPYISVDVPKGHMAHPGMKYREGSISTISELLGLPIRLWKCKDIDFWRDPPAWNESLSASSNQSVAFMMMGTNPKDAEIDICCMNPVNSPWGWAPLYWSSDLGNVLATREDGKDLAVDDVKMMCEFARRKLQPLFEDSLGGGFVSRTKQEVLDFITWENMVKFSNEMAEESEDS
;
A
#
# COMPACT_ATOMS: atom_id res chain seq x y z
N MET A 1 -30.13 5.72 -38.96
CA MET A 1 -29.51 5.21 -37.71
C MET A 1 -29.67 3.70 -37.50
N SER A 2 -30.74 3.02 -37.97
CA SER A 2 -30.93 1.57 -37.76
C SER A 2 -30.04 0.63 -38.60
N SER A 3 -29.44 1.09 -39.72
CA SER A 3 -28.59 0.21 -40.56
C SER A 3 -27.12 0.17 -40.12
N LEU A 4 -26.63 1.24 -39.47
CA LEU A 4 -25.27 1.35 -38.94
C LEU A 4 -25.07 0.45 -37.71
N THR A 5 -26.09 0.36 -36.83
CA THR A 5 -26.09 -0.56 -35.68
C THR A 5 -26.27 -2.03 -36.08
N LYS A 6 -26.93 -2.29 -37.22
CA LYS A 6 -27.07 -3.66 -37.76
C LYS A 6 -25.76 -4.17 -38.37
N LYS A 7 -25.02 -3.29 -39.06
CA LYS A 7 -23.71 -3.63 -39.64
C LYS A 7 -22.67 -3.91 -38.56
N SER A 8 -22.58 -3.06 -37.54
CA SER A 8 -21.65 -3.28 -36.42
C SER A 8 -21.97 -4.55 -35.63
N LYS A 9 -23.25 -4.88 -35.43
CA LYS A 9 -23.65 -6.12 -34.76
C LYS A 9 -23.28 -7.37 -35.55
N MET A 10 -23.42 -7.35 -36.88
CA MET A 10 -22.98 -8.46 -37.74
C MET A 10 -21.46 -8.65 -37.70
N GLU A 11 -20.69 -7.55 -37.70
CA GLU A 11 -19.22 -7.60 -37.61
C GLU A 11 -18.74 -8.21 -36.28
N ILE A 12 -19.42 -7.90 -35.16
CA ILE A 12 -19.12 -8.50 -33.86
C ILE A 12 -19.49 -9.99 -33.84
N GLU A 13 -20.64 -10.37 -34.42
CA GLU A 13 -21.07 -11.76 -34.51
C GLU A 13 -20.12 -12.62 -35.36
N GLU A 14 -19.63 -12.06 -36.48
CA GLU A 14 -18.61 -12.70 -37.32
C GLU A 14 -17.29 -12.89 -36.55
N ARG A 15 -16.86 -11.89 -35.77
CA ARG A 15 -15.65 -12.01 -34.94
C ARG A 15 -15.78 -13.07 -33.86
N VAL A 16 -16.92 -13.15 -33.18
CA VAL A 16 -17.15 -14.22 -32.19
C VAL A 16 -17.09 -15.59 -32.86
N ALA A 17 -17.62 -15.73 -34.08
CA ALA A 17 -17.48 -16.95 -34.85
C ALA A 17 -16.01 -17.29 -35.18
N HIS A 18 -15.19 -16.29 -35.55
CA HIS A 18 -13.76 -16.49 -35.79
C HIS A 18 -13.03 -17.04 -34.57
N ILE A 19 -13.31 -16.49 -33.38
CA ILE A 19 -12.73 -16.94 -32.12
C ILE A 19 -13.15 -18.38 -31.82
N VAL A 20 -14.43 -18.72 -31.95
CA VAL A 20 -14.95 -20.08 -31.75
C VAL A 20 -14.28 -21.07 -32.70
N TRP A 21 -14.18 -20.73 -33.99
CA TRP A 21 -13.50 -21.56 -34.98
C TRP A 21 -12.03 -21.79 -34.62
N ALA A 22 -11.30 -20.71 -34.28
CA ALA A 22 -9.90 -20.79 -33.92
C ALA A 22 -9.68 -21.65 -32.66
N ALA A 23 -10.57 -21.54 -31.66
CA ALA A 23 -10.53 -22.33 -30.45
C ALA A 23 -10.69 -23.84 -30.70
N HIS A 24 -11.69 -24.24 -31.51
CA HIS A 24 -11.87 -25.65 -31.88
C HIS A 24 -10.72 -26.17 -32.75
N ILE A 25 -10.24 -25.38 -33.71
CA ILE A 25 -9.09 -25.76 -34.55
C ILE A 25 -7.87 -26.02 -33.67
N LEU A 26 -7.51 -25.10 -32.75
CA LEU A 26 -6.39 -25.29 -31.83
C LEU A 26 -6.59 -26.52 -30.93
N SER A 27 -7.81 -26.76 -30.43
CA SER A 27 -8.14 -27.95 -29.63
C SER A 27 -7.95 -29.27 -30.40
N TYR A 28 -8.28 -29.32 -31.69
CA TYR A 28 -8.05 -30.52 -32.51
C TYR A 28 -6.58 -30.73 -32.86
N LEU A 29 -5.85 -29.64 -33.11
CA LEU A 29 -4.41 -29.69 -33.37
C LEU A 29 -3.63 -30.20 -32.15
N THR A 30 -4.06 -29.86 -30.94
CA THR A 30 -3.48 -30.38 -29.69
C THR A 30 -3.91 -31.84 -29.43
N LYS A 31 -5.20 -32.17 -29.54
CA LYS A 31 -5.72 -33.54 -29.34
C LYS A 31 -5.12 -34.58 -30.30
N THR A 32 -4.81 -34.21 -31.54
CA THR A 32 -4.20 -35.13 -32.51
C THR A 32 -2.73 -35.47 -32.22
N ARG A 33 -2.08 -34.75 -31.31
CA ARG A 33 -0.73 -35.08 -30.81
C ARG A 33 -0.80 -36.16 -29.72
N ASN A 34 -1.72 -36.03 -28.78
CA ASN A 34 -1.92 -37.01 -27.70
C ASN A 34 -2.29 -38.40 -28.25
N ASN A 35 -3.04 -38.47 -29.35
CA ASN A 35 -3.36 -39.76 -30.01
C ASN A 35 -2.15 -40.49 -30.63
N VAL A 36 -1.00 -39.83 -30.84
CA VAL A 36 0.24 -40.48 -31.33
C VAL A 36 1.13 -40.95 -30.17
N GLU A 37 0.94 -40.40 -28.96
CA GLU A 37 1.65 -40.78 -27.72
C GLU A 37 0.83 -41.69 -26.79
N LEU A 38 -0.40 -42.02 -27.16
CA LEU A 38 -1.33 -42.92 -26.42
C LEU A 38 -0.89 -44.39 -26.30
N GLN A 39 0.38 -44.72 -26.52
CA GLN A 39 0.92 -46.05 -26.20
C GLN A 39 1.87 -46.08 -25.00
N GLN A 40 2.13 -44.98 -24.28
CA GLN A 40 3.07 -45.09 -23.15
C GLN A 40 2.84 -44.33 -21.84
N ASN A 41 1.83 -43.48 -21.64
CA ASN A 41 1.50 -42.98 -20.28
C ASN A 41 0.04 -42.57 -20.17
N SER A 42 -0.75 -43.31 -19.38
CA SER A 42 -2.11 -42.93 -18.99
C SER A 42 -2.08 -42.24 -17.61
N CYS A 43 -1.78 -40.96 -17.61
CA CYS A 43 -2.05 -40.06 -16.49
C CYS A 43 -2.12 -38.64 -17.06
N ASP A 44 -3.33 -38.07 -17.06
CA ASP A 44 -3.62 -36.67 -17.42
C ASP A 44 -3.01 -35.71 -16.37
N ASP A 45 -1.69 -35.69 -16.27
CA ASP A 45 -0.93 -35.13 -15.13
C ASP A 45 -0.12 -33.86 -15.49
N ASP A 46 -0.42 -33.19 -16.61
CA ASP A 46 0.29 -31.99 -17.06
C ASP A 46 -0.40 -30.65 -16.69
N GLU A 47 -1.59 -30.67 -16.07
CA GLU A 47 -2.39 -29.44 -15.87
C GLU A 47 -1.96 -28.55 -14.69
N GLU A 48 -1.06 -29.01 -13.83
CA GLU A 48 -0.56 -28.24 -12.69
C GLU A 48 0.92 -28.55 -12.40
N GLU A 49 1.81 -28.30 -13.37
CA GLU A 49 3.22 -28.06 -13.04
C GLU A 49 3.29 -26.84 -12.11
N LEU A 50 3.34 -27.15 -10.81
CA LEU A 50 3.89 -26.29 -9.77
C LEU A 50 5.35 -26.67 -9.67
N ASP A 51 6.20 -25.67 -9.82
CA ASP A 51 7.62 -25.78 -9.49
C ASP A 51 7.73 -26.32 -8.05
N CYS A 52 8.57 -27.32 -7.84
CA CYS A 52 8.74 -28.04 -6.58
C CYS A 52 9.30 -27.19 -5.41
N ASN A 53 9.29 -25.86 -5.58
CA ASN A 53 9.81 -24.85 -4.68
C ASN A 53 8.73 -24.16 -3.81
N GLU A 54 7.47 -24.60 -3.84
CA GLU A 54 6.46 -24.06 -2.92
C GLU A 54 6.82 -24.35 -1.44
N LEU A 55 7.01 -23.28 -0.68
CA LEU A 55 7.15 -23.28 0.78
C LEU A 55 6.06 -24.11 1.50
N ASP A 56 6.35 -24.57 2.71
CA ASP A 56 5.33 -25.18 3.57
C ASP A 56 4.27 -24.15 4.01
N ALA A 57 3.10 -24.63 4.43
CA ALA A 57 1.97 -23.77 4.75
C ALA A 57 2.20 -22.87 5.99
N ALA A 58 3.14 -23.23 6.88
CA ALA A 58 3.51 -22.38 8.02
C ALA A 58 4.34 -21.19 7.55
N THR A 59 5.32 -21.46 6.68
CA THR A 59 6.18 -20.44 6.09
C THR A 59 5.38 -19.53 5.14
N GLU A 60 4.41 -20.07 4.40
CA GLU A 60 3.50 -19.28 3.56
C GLU A 60 2.67 -18.31 4.41
N ARG A 61 2.11 -18.76 5.55
CA ARG A 61 1.39 -17.87 6.48
C ARG A 61 2.25 -16.75 7.03
N THR A 62 3.46 -17.06 7.50
CA THR A 62 4.38 -16.02 7.99
C THR A 62 4.73 -15.02 6.89
N SER A 63 4.87 -15.48 5.64
CA SER A 63 5.21 -14.61 4.50
C SER A 63 4.05 -13.70 4.06
N ILE A 64 2.79 -14.14 4.21
CA ILE A 64 1.59 -13.33 3.89
C ILE A 64 1.53 -12.07 4.76
N LEU A 65 1.90 -12.18 6.04
CA LEU A 65 1.87 -11.06 6.98
C LEU A 65 2.90 -9.97 6.65
N GLN A 66 3.96 -10.32 5.92
CA GLN A 66 5.08 -9.44 5.60
C GLN A 66 5.02 -8.80 4.21
N CYS A 67 3.94 -9.04 3.44
CA CYS A 67 3.89 -8.72 2.02
C CYS A 67 3.20 -7.38 1.67
N SER A 68 3.34 -6.97 0.41
CA SER A 68 2.71 -5.78 -0.17
C SER A 68 1.19 -5.84 -0.10
N SER A 69 0.55 -4.67 -0.07
CA SER A 69 -0.90 -4.54 -0.03
C SER A 69 -1.62 -5.13 -1.25
N THR A 70 -0.94 -5.21 -2.40
CA THR A 70 -1.45 -5.82 -3.64
C THR A 70 -1.43 -7.35 -3.57
N SER A 71 -0.36 -7.93 -3.02
CA SER A 71 -0.24 -9.39 -2.87
C SER A 71 -1.24 -9.97 -1.87
N ILE A 72 -1.63 -9.20 -0.86
CA ILE A 72 -2.64 -9.61 0.12
C ILE A 72 -4.03 -9.66 -0.53
N ARG A 73 -4.38 -8.67 -1.35
CA ARG A 73 -5.66 -8.63 -2.09
C ARG A 73 -5.79 -9.78 -3.08
N SER A 74 -4.75 -10.05 -3.86
CA SER A 74 -4.76 -11.15 -4.82
C SER A 74 -4.89 -12.50 -4.11
N LYS A 75 -4.12 -12.72 -3.03
CA LYS A 75 -4.19 -13.95 -2.23
C LYS A 75 -5.56 -14.14 -1.59
N PHE A 76 -6.16 -13.07 -1.05
CA PHE A 76 -7.50 -13.11 -0.49
C PHE A 76 -8.53 -13.55 -1.53
N LEU A 77 -8.51 -12.93 -2.71
CA LEU A 77 -9.42 -13.28 -3.81
C LEU A 77 -9.23 -14.72 -4.29
N ASP A 78 -7.99 -15.20 -4.38
CA ASP A 78 -7.68 -16.57 -4.80
C ASP A 78 -8.15 -17.62 -3.79
N CYS A 79 -7.84 -17.44 -2.51
CA CYS A 79 -8.31 -18.33 -1.45
C CYS A 79 -9.84 -18.37 -1.42
N LEU A 80 -10.49 -17.23 -1.58
CA LEU A 80 -11.95 -17.18 -1.65
C LEU A 80 -12.49 -17.91 -2.87
N ALA A 81 -11.94 -17.69 -4.07
CA ALA A 81 -12.35 -18.39 -5.28
C ALA A 81 -12.20 -19.92 -5.14
N GLN A 82 -11.13 -20.37 -4.50
CA GLN A 82 -10.87 -21.79 -4.25
C GLN A 82 -11.88 -22.43 -3.31
N LEU A 83 -12.32 -21.72 -2.28
CA LEU A 83 -13.32 -22.19 -1.31
C LEU A 83 -14.73 -22.24 -1.89
N LEU A 84 -15.06 -21.27 -2.74
CA LEU A 84 -16.37 -21.17 -3.40
C LEU A 84 -16.53 -22.15 -4.58
N SER A 85 -15.51 -22.95 -4.87
CA SER A 85 -15.49 -23.93 -5.95
C SER A 85 -15.65 -25.36 -5.37
N PRO A 86 -16.86 -25.94 -5.38
CA PRO A 86 -17.17 -27.16 -4.63
C PRO A 86 -16.57 -28.44 -5.21
N SER A 87 -16.33 -28.50 -6.53
CA SER A 87 -15.79 -29.68 -7.22
C SER A 87 -14.52 -29.39 -8.02
N LYS A 88 -13.84 -30.44 -8.50
CA LYS A 88 -12.66 -30.31 -9.37
C LYS A 88 -13.06 -30.14 -10.84
N ASP A 89 -14.32 -30.33 -11.22
CA ASP A 89 -14.73 -30.23 -12.62
C ASP A 89 -14.56 -28.79 -13.19
N GLU A 90 -14.63 -28.65 -14.51
CA GLU A 90 -14.55 -27.34 -15.20
C GLU A 90 -15.81 -26.47 -14.97
N ARG A 91 -16.93 -27.08 -14.54
CA ARG A 91 -18.21 -26.40 -14.35
C ARG A 91 -18.27 -25.65 -13.02
N SER A 92 -17.51 -26.07 -12.03
CA SER A 92 -17.45 -25.44 -10.71
C SER A 92 -16.36 -24.38 -10.59
N VAL A 93 -15.67 -24.03 -11.67
CA VAL A 93 -14.64 -22.97 -11.66
C VAL A 93 -15.27 -21.64 -11.25
N VAL A 94 -14.58 -20.95 -10.34
CA VAL A 94 -15.02 -19.67 -9.75
C VAL A 94 -13.99 -18.60 -10.05
N ALA A 95 -14.50 -17.40 -10.35
CA ALA A 95 -13.73 -16.17 -10.39
C ALA A 95 -14.30 -15.17 -9.37
N THR A 96 -13.43 -14.42 -8.71
CA THR A 96 -13.77 -13.40 -7.71
C THR A 96 -13.14 -12.06 -8.09
N SER A 97 -13.83 -10.97 -7.77
CA SER A 97 -13.36 -9.60 -8.00
C SER A 97 -13.67 -8.71 -6.80
N LEU A 98 -12.83 -7.70 -6.58
CA LEU A 98 -12.87 -6.84 -5.39
C LEU A 98 -13.41 -5.44 -5.71
N ARG A 99 -14.32 -4.96 -4.87
CA ARG A 99 -14.67 -3.54 -4.75
C ARG A 99 -14.50 -3.09 -3.30
N GLU A 100 -13.53 -2.22 -3.07
CA GLU A 100 -13.26 -1.66 -1.76
C GLU A 100 -14.19 -0.48 -1.44
N ARG A 101 -14.69 -0.47 -0.21
CA ARG A 101 -15.39 0.66 0.40
C ARG A 101 -14.59 1.12 1.63
N GLU A 102 -15.03 2.20 2.25
CA GLU A 102 -14.33 2.78 3.42
C GLU A 102 -14.17 1.76 4.56
N ASP A 103 -15.25 1.05 4.90
CA ASP A 103 -15.33 0.17 6.08
C ASP A 103 -15.44 -1.33 5.75
N PHE A 104 -15.69 -1.70 4.49
CA PHE A 104 -15.97 -3.08 4.10
C PHE A 104 -15.52 -3.37 2.67
N VAL A 105 -15.43 -4.65 2.32
CA VAL A 105 -15.15 -5.08 0.95
C VAL A 105 -16.36 -5.79 0.35
N GLU A 106 -16.68 -5.46 -0.89
CA GLU A 106 -17.64 -6.21 -1.70
C GLU A 106 -16.88 -7.11 -2.65
N ILE A 107 -17.37 -8.34 -2.79
CA ILE A 107 -16.74 -9.36 -3.61
C ILE A 107 -17.76 -9.91 -4.57
N ASP A 108 -17.55 -9.65 -5.86
CA ASP A 108 -18.37 -10.25 -6.91
C ASP A 108 -17.84 -11.63 -7.23
N VAL A 109 -18.74 -12.61 -7.29
CA VAL A 109 -18.37 -14.01 -7.50
C VAL A 109 -19.13 -14.56 -8.70
N ALA A 110 -18.43 -15.09 -9.68
CA ALA A 110 -19.01 -15.81 -10.80
C ALA A 110 -18.61 -17.28 -10.78
N ARG A 111 -19.49 -18.18 -11.26
CA ARG A 111 -19.22 -19.62 -11.36
C ARG A 111 -19.67 -20.17 -12.72
N ASN A 112 -18.88 -21.07 -13.32
CA ASN A 112 -19.15 -21.61 -14.66
C ASN A 112 -20.52 -22.32 -14.79
N ASP A 113 -20.99 -22.96 -13.71
CA ASP A 113 -22.29 -23.62 -13.63
C ASP A 113 -23.44 -22.69 -13.21
N CYS A 114 -23.17 -21.39 -13.07
CA CYS A 114 -24.15 -20.38 -12.67
C CYS A 114 -24.81 -20.70 -11.32
N PHE A 115 -24.05 -21.25 -10.38
CA PHE A 115 -24.53 -21.68 -9.06
C PHE A 115 -25.61 -22.77 -9.11
N GLY A 116 -25.56 -23.63 -10.12
CA GLY A 116 -26.53 -24.72 -10.31
C GLY A 116 -27.86 -24.27 -10.92
N LEU A 117 -28.02 -22.99 -11.28
CA LEU A 117 -29.26 -22.48 -11.85
C LEU A 117 -29.46 -22.93 -13.30
N THR A 118 -30.65 -23.44 -13.59
CA THR A 118 -31.06 -23.74 -14.96
C THR A 118 -31.66 -22.50 -15.61
N ALA A 119 -31.39 -22.30 -16.91
CA ALA A 119 -31.76 -21.11 -17.69
C ALA A 119 -33.27 -20.77 -17.77
N GLY A 120 -34.14 -21.54 -17.10
CA GLY A 120 -35.58 -21.27 -16.99
C GLY A 120 -36.02 -20.62 -15.67
N SER A 121 -35.14 -20.47 -14.68
CA SER A 121 -35.49 -19.94 -13.34
C SER A 121 -35.25 -18.43 -13.18
N LEU A 122 -34.67 -17.76 -14.19
CA LEU A 122 -34.29 -16.34 -14.14
C LEU A 122 -35.44 -15.36 -14.43
N SER A 123 -36.65 -15.84 -14.74
CA SER A 123 -37.77 -15.01 -15.21
C SER A 123 -38.91 -14.78 -14.21
N ASN A 124 -38.75 -15.10 -12.92
CA ASN A 124 -39.76 -14.78 -11.91
C ASN A 124 -39.25 -13.72 -10.94
N GLU A 125 -39.92 -12.55 -10.95
CA GLU A 125 -39.78 -11.45 -9.97
C GLU A 125 -40.23 -11.83 -8.54
N HIS A 126 -40.30 -13.14 -8.22
CA HIS A 126 -40.56 -13.66 -6.88
C HIS A 126 -39.46 -14.67 -6.57
N GLY A 127 -38.47 -14.22 -5.80
CA GLY A 127 -37.23 -14.93 -5.52
C GLY A 127 -37.45 -16.32 -4.94
N TYR A 128 -37.06 -17.34 -5.69
CA TYR A 128 -36.59 -18.63 -5.21
C TYR A 128 -35.68 -19.22 -6.30
N GLY A 129 -34.38 -19.17 -6.06
CA GLY A 129 -33.36 -19.64 -7.01
C GLY A 129 -31.95 -19.19 -6.66
N PHE A 130 -31.61 -19.18 -5.38
CA PHE A 130 -30.26 -19.30 -4.86
C PHE A 130 -30.37 -20.44 -3.87
N GLU A 131 -29.63 -21.53 -4.04
CA GLU A 131 -29.78 -22.69 -3.16
C GLU A 131 -29.50 -22.24 -1.72
N ALA A 132 -30.41 -22.54 -0.78
CA ALA A 132 -30.29 -22.12 0.62
C ALA A 132 -28.91 -22.46 1.24
N VAL A 133 -28.25 -23.49 0.70
CA VAL A 133 -26.91 -23.94 1.06
C VAL A 133 -25.81 -22.92 0.70
N GLU A 134 -25.89 -22.26 -0.47
CA GLU A 134 -24.90 -21.25 -0.88
C GLU A 134 -25.01 -19.99 0.00
N GLU A 135 -26.24 -19.58 0.32
CA GLU A 135 -26.49 -18.43 1.22
C GLU A 135 -26.02 -18.71 2.63
N GLU A 136 -26.35 -19.91 3.15
CA GLU A 136 -25.88 -20.37 4.44
C GLU A 136 -24.34 -20.43 4.48
N TYR A 137 -23.71 -20.90 3.41
CA TYR A 137 -22.25 -20.94 3.31
C TYR A 137 -21.62 -19.54 3.35
N TYR A 138 -22.14 -18.57 2.58
CA TYR A 138 -21.58 -17.22 2.53
C TYR A 138 -21.78 -16.47 3.85
N ASN A 139 -22.95 -16.61 4.47
CA ASN A 139 -23.24 -16.01 5.77
C ASN A 139 -22.34 -16.60 6.86
N SER A 140 -22.16 -17.93 6.84
CA SER A 140 -21.28 -18.61 7.81
C SER A 140 -19.81 -18.25 7.60
N LEU A 141 -19.36 -18.09 6.35
CA LEU A 141 -18.01 -17.64 6.02
C LEU A 141 -17.75 -16.21 6.52
N ARG A 142 -18.69 -15.30 6.26
CA ARG A 142 -18.61 -13.91 6.75
C ARG A 142 -18.51 -13.88 8.27
N ALA A 143 -19.40 -14.61 8.98
CA ALA A 143 -19.36 -14.71 10.43
C ALA A 143 -18.03 -15.28 10.95
N TYR A 144 -17.51 -16.33 10.30
CA TYR A 144 -16.23 -16.94 10.66
C TYR A 144 -15.04 -15.97 10.52
N ILE A 145 -15.03 -15.16 9.46
CA ILE A 145 -13.99 -14.15 9.20
C ILE A 145 -14.09 -12.98 10.19
N SER A 146 -15.30 -12.53 10.54
CA SER A 146 -15.51 -11.43 11.49
C SER A 146 -15.18 -11.80 12.95
N THR A 147 -15.12 -13.09 13.28
CA THR A 147 -14.73 -13.55 14.63
C THR A 147 -13.20 -13.51 14.81
N GLY A 148 -12.67 -12.40 15.32
CA GLY A 148 -11.23 -12.16 15.56
C GLY A 148 -10.62 -12.96 16.73
N VAL A 149 -10.97 -14.24 16.87
CA VAL A 149 -10.46 -15.10 17.96
C VAL A 149 -9.34 -15.99 17.43
N GLU A 150 -8.15 -15.87 18.01
CA GLU A 150 -7.12 -16.92 18.00
C GLU A 150 -7.68 -18.14 18.73
N SER A 151 -8.34 -19.05 18.01
CA SER A 151 -8.58 -20.38 18.55
C SER A 151 -7.31 -21.20 18.33
N ASP A 152 -6.44 -21.16 19.33
CA ASP A 152 -5.27 -22.04 19.51
C ASP A 152 -5.71 -23.50 19.80
N THR A 153 -6.78 -23.94 19.14
CA THR A 153 -7.41 -25.23 19.32
C THR A 153 -7.05 -26.14 18.16
N THR A 154 -6.44 -27.29 18.48
CA THR A 154 -6.18 -28.37 17.53
C THR A 154 -7.45 -28.96 16.89
N ALA A 155 -8.65 -28.61 17.40
CA ALA A 155 -9.94 -29.06 16.90
C ALA A 155 -10.48 -28.17 15.77
N LEU A 156 -11.22 -28.79 14.83
CA LEU A 156 -11.95 -28.05 13.80
C LEU A 156 -13.16 -27.35 14.42
N SER A 157 -13.33 -26.08 14.07
CA SER A 157 -14.56 -25.31 14.30
C SER A 157 -15.72 -25.83 13.44
N GLU A 158 -16.93 -25.36 13.78
CA GLU A 158 -18.16 -25.70 13.06
C GLU A 158 -18.10 -25.28 11.58
N PHE A 159 -17.61 -24.07 11.30
CA PHE A 159 -17.49 -23.59 9.93
C PHE A 159 -16.38 -24.30 9.14
N GLU A 160 -15.23 -24.63 9.75
CA GLU A 160 -14.21 -25.43 9.07
C GLU A 160 -14.74 -26.81 8.67
N CYS A 161 -15.57 -27.43 9.52
CA CYS A 161 -16.30 -28.65 9.17
C CYS A 161 -17.26 -28.41 7.99
N PHE A 162 -18.03 -27.31 8.03
CA PHE A 162 -18.96 -26.98 6.96
C PHE A 162 -18.25 -26.75 5.62
N ALA A 163 -17.10 -26.10 5.60
CA ALA A 163 -16.33 -25.90 4.38
C ALA A 163 -15.71 -27.18 3.80
N ILE A 164 -15.26 -28.10 4.65
CA ILE A 164 -14.84 -29.43 4.21
C ILE A 164 -16.03 -30.19 3.60
N ALA A 165 -17.23 -30.03 4.18
CA ALA A 165 -18.44 -30.64 3.65
C ALA A 165 -18.88 -30.01 2.32
N TYR A 166 -18.84 -28.68 2.19
CA TYR A 166 -19.16 -27.95 0.98
C TYR A 166 -18.23 -28.33 -0.19
N THR A 167 -16.93 -28.43 0.07
CA THR A 167 -15.91 -28.86 -0.90
C THR A 167 -15.72 -30.38 -0.98
N SER A 168 -16.67 -31.15 -0.46
CA SER A 168 -16.53 -32.60 -0.36
C SER A 168 -16.19 -33.29 -1.68
N PRO A 169 -16.74 -32.93 -2.86
CA PRO A 169 -16.31 -33.56 -4.11
C PRO A 169 -14.82 -33.41 -4.43
N ARG A 170 -14.19 -32.28 -4.04
CA ARG A 170 -12.73 -32.09 -4.16
C ARG A 170 -11.97 -32.97 -3.19
N VAL A 171 -12.43 -33.06 -1.95
CA VAL A 171 -11.84 -33.96 -0.93
C VAL A 171 -11.86 -35.40 -1.45
N ASP A 172 -12.98 -35.83 -2.00
CA ASP A 172 -13.15 -37.18 -2.52
C ASP A 172 -12.20 -37.47 -3.68
N TYR A 173 -12.02 -36.50 -4.58
CA TYR A 173 -11.05 -36.59 -5.67
C TYR A 173 -9.61 -36.75 -5.14
N TRP A 174 -9.14 -35.86 -4.27
CA TRP A 174 -7.76 -35.90 -3.79
C TRP A 174 -7.47 -37.06 -2.85
N VAL A 175 -8.46 -37.54 -2.09
CA VAL A 175 -8.34 -38.79 -1.35
C VAL A 175 -8.18 -39.99 -2.29
N LYS A 176 -8.96 -40.04 -3.38
CA LYS A 176 -8.79 -41.09 -4.39
C LYS A 176 -7.39 -41.01 -5.00
N GLU A 177 -6.96 -39.82 -5.42
CA GLU A 177 -5.64 -39.59 -6.02
C GLU A 177 -4.50 -40.04 -5.10
N LEU A 178 -4.53 -39.64 -3.83
CA LEU A 178 -3.55 -40.07 -2.83
C LEU A 178 -3.53 -41.60 -2.66
N ARG A 179 -4.69 -42.25 -2.67
CA ARG A 179 -4.78 -43.72 -2.57
C ARG A 179 -4.22 -44.41 -3.81
N ASP A 180 -4.50 -43.87 -5.00
CA ASP A 180 -4.03 -44.41 -6.27
C ASP A 180 -2.49 -44.28 -6.33
N ILE A 181 -1.93 -43.12 -5.98
CA ILE A 181 -0.48 -42.91 -5.87
C ILE A 181 0.13 -43.90 -4.86
N LEU A 182 -0.41 -43.99 -3.65
CA LEU A 182 0.07 -44.92 -2.61
C LEU A 182 -0.01 -46.39 -3.01
N SER A 183 -1.02 -46.77 -3.80
CA SER A 183 -1.18 -48.16 -4.27
C SER A 183 -0.19 -48.53 -5.38
N SER A 184 0.24 -47.55 -6.17
CA SER A 184 1.23 -47.69 -7.25
C SER A 184 2.67 -47.49 -6.78
N ALA A 185 2.87 -46.90 -5.60
CA ALA A 185 4.17 -46.60 -5.03
C ALA A 185 4.90 -47.88 -4.61
N SER A 186 6.11 -48.08 -5.13
CA SER A 186 7.05 -49.04 -4.56
C SER A 186 7.83 -48.36 -3.44
N LEU A 187 7.95 -49.00 -2.27
CA LEU A 187 8.85 -48.53 -1.22
C LEU A 187 10.29 -48.55 -1.77
N SER A 188 11.04 -47.46 -1.60
CA SER A 188 12.42 -47.39 -2.09
C SER A 188 13.26 -48.48 -1.41
N GLN A 189 14.09 -49.19 -2.19
CA GLN A 189 15.00 -50.21 -1.68
C GLN A 189 16.21 -49.61 -0.93
N ASN A 190 15.97 -48.73 0.04
CA ASN A 190 16.92 -48.43 1.09
C ASN A 190 16.47 -49.12 2.38
N GLU A 191 16.38 -50.45 2.32
CA GLU A 191 16.25 -51.28 3.51
C GLU A 191 17.58 -51.32 4.27
N LYS A 192 17.47 -51.12 5.58
CA LYS A 192 18.40 -51.56 6.64
C LYS A 192 19.66 -50.71 6.82
N GLY A 193 19.57 -49.79 7.77
CA GLY A 193 20.68 -49.52 8.67
C GLY A 193 21.08 -48.07 8.79
N GLN A 194 20.21 -47.23 9.35
CA GLN A 194 20.57 -46.23 10.35
C GLN A 194 19.27 -45.59 10.84
N SER A 195 18.78 -46.06 11.98
CA SER A 195 17.78 -45.33 12.76
C SER A 195 18.41 -44.02 13.20
N SER A 196 18.13 -42.92 12.50
CA SER A 196 18.22 -41.61 13.12
C SER A 196 17.03 -41.49 14.08
N SER A 197 17.26 -40.99 15.29
CA SER A 197 16.22 -40.72 16.29
C SER A 197 15.20 -39.65 15.87
N GLN A 198 15.30 -39.16 14.63
CA GLN A 198 14.65 -37.95 14.12
C GLN A 198 13.53 -38.25 13.09
N GLY A 199 13.18 -39.53 12.90
CA GLY A 199 12.10 -39.96 11.98
C GLY A 199 10.89 -40.65 12.64
N GLN A 200 10.92 -40.87 13.97
CA GLN A 200 9.87 -41.65 14.65
C GLN A 200 8.55 -40.87 14.80
N VAL A 201 8.60 -39.54 14.80
CA VAL A 201 7.41 -38.69 14.98
C VAL A 201 6.69 -38.52 13.65
N GLU A 202 7.44 -38.28 12.58
CA GLU A 202 7.01 -38.08 11.20
C GLU A 202 6.39 -39.36 10.66
N GLU A 203 7.07 -40.51 10.88
CA GLU A 203 6.55 -41.83 10.53
C GLU A 203 5.22 -42.10 11.22
N LYS A 204 5.08 -41.72 12.50
CA LYS A 204 3.83 -41.89 13.25
C LYS A 204 2.72 -40.97 12.76
N ILE A 205 3.02 -39.71 12.43
CA ILE A 205 2.07 -38.74 11.86
C ILE A 205 1.56 -39.25 10.50
N TRP A 206 2.48 -39.64 9.62
CA TRP A 206 2.16 -40.19 8.31
C TRP A 206 1.39 -41.53 8.39
N ALA A 207 1.79 -42.44 9.28
CA ALA A 207 1.09 -43.70 9.52
C ALA A 207 -0.34 -43.49 10.02
N ASN A 208 -0.55 -42.49 10.89
CA ASN A 208 -1.89 -42.14 11.36
C ASN A 208 -2.78 -41.61 10.23
N PHE A 209 -2.23 -40.77 9.35
CA PHE A 209 -2.93 -40.23 8.19
C PHE A 209 -3.29 -41.33 7.17
N THR A 210 -2.32 -42.15 6.77
CA THR A 210 -2.54 -43.25 5.81
C THR A 210 -3.51 -44.30 6.34
N ARG A 211 -3.52 -44.57 7.66
CA ARG A 211 -4.54 -45.41 8.30
C ARG A 211 -5.96 -44.84 8.17
N LEU A 212 -6.14 -43.52 8.16
CA LEU A 212 -7.46 -42.91 7.94
C LEU A 212 -7.86 -42.97 6.47
N LEU A 213 -6.91 -42.78 5.55
CA LEU A 213 -7.16 -42.91 4.10
C LEU A 213 -7.67 -44.31 3.74
N SER A 214 -7.15 -45.36 4.37
CA SER A 214 -7.61 -46.74 4.11
C SER A 214 -9.05 -47.00 4.58
N GLN A 215 -9.53 -46.26 5.58
CA GLN A 215 -10.89 -46.36 6.15
C GLN A 215 -11.94 -45.60 5.33
N TYR A 216 -11.52 -44.90 4.26
CA TYR A 216 -12.35 -43.97 3.49
C TYR A 216 -13.57 -44.60 2.79
N HIS A 217 -13.63 -45.93 2.69
CA HIS A 217 -14.78 -46.65 2.16
C HIS A 217 -16.10 -46.40 2.94
N THR A 218 -16.04 -45.83 4.16
CA THR A 218 -17.22 -45.55 4.99
C THR A 218 -18.03 -44.32 4.59
N ARG A 219 -17.56 -43.48 3.64
CA ARG A 219 -18.24 -42.26 3.12
C ARG A 219 -18.89 -41.33 4.17
N THR A 220 -18.49 -41.40 5.44
CA THR A 220 -19.05 -40.53 6.49
C THR A 220 -18.41 -39.16 6.43
N ILE A 221 -19.22 -38.11 6.59
CA ILE A 221 -18.75 -36.72 6.58
C ILE A 221 -17.71 -36.44 7.68
N ILE A 222 -17.91 -37.06 8.85
CA ILE A 222 -16.98 -37.00 10.00
C ILE A 222 -15.60 -37.57 9.64
N LEU A 223 -15.54 -38.63 8.83
CA LEU A 223 -14.25 -39.17 8.39
C LEU A 223 -13.52 -38.20 7.44
N LYS A 224 -14.25 -37.49 6.57
CA LYS A 224 -13.67 -36.46 5.68
C LYS A 224 -13.05 -35.33 6.50
N HIS A 225 -13.74 -34.85 7.53
CA HIS A 225 -13.22 -33.82 8.44
C HIS A 225 -11.89 -34.26 9.07
N ARG A 226 -11.85 -35.50 9.60
CA ARG A 226 -10.64 -36.07 10.21
C ARG A 226 -9.50 -36.25 9.23
N ILE A 227 -9.78 -36.68 8.00
CA ILE A 227 -8.77 -36.84 6.95
C ILE A 227 -8.14 -35.50 6.59
N VAL A 228 -8.95 -34.47 6.34
CA VAL A 228 -8.45 -33.13 6.00
C VAL A 228 -7.67 -32.52 7.17
N GLN A 229 -8.16 -32.68 8.41
CA GLN A 229 -7.44 -32.22 9.61
C GLN A 229 -6.07 -32.88 9.75
N ARG A 230 -5.97 -34.20 9.54
CA ARG A 230 -4.70 -34.92 9.62
C ARG A 230 -3.77 -34.63 8.45
N ALA A 231 -4.32 -34.45 7.25
CA ALA A 231 -3.56 -33.96 6.13
C ALA A 231 -2.96 -32.58 6.44
N TYR A 232 -3.71 -31.69 7.09
CA TYR A 232 -3.26 -30.36 7.47
C TYR A 232 -2.12 -30.42 8.50
N GLU A 233 -2.23 -31.29 9.51
CA GLU A 233 -1.12 -31.55 10.45
C GLU A 233 0.15 -32.01 9.72
N CYS A 234 0.02 -32.82 8.65
CA CYS A 234 1.14 -33.22 7.82
C CYS A 234 1.76 -32.04 7.04
N VAL A 235 0.93 -31.17 6.44
CA VAL A 235 1.41 -30.04 5.63
C VAL A 235 2.04 -28.93 6.47
N MET A 236 1.57 -28.74 7.71
CA MET A 236 2.14 -27.76 8.63
C MET A 236 3.49 -28.16 9.22
N ASN A 237 3.91 -29.43 9.07
CA ASN A 237 5.20 -29.91 9.53
C ASN A 237 6.15 -30.10 8.34
N LEU A 238 7.11 -29.18 8.18
CA LEU A 238 8.09 -29.20 7.09
C LEU A 238 8.94 -30.48 7.06
N GLU A 239 9.12 -31.17 8.19
CA GLU A 239 9.87 -32.43 8.25
C GLU A 239 9.14 -33.57 7.53
N ILE A 240 7.81 -33.49 7.38
CA ILE A 240 7.02 -34.47 6.61
C ILE A 240 7.35 -34.41 5.13
N HIS A 241 7.58 -33.22 4.57
CA HIS A 241 7.99 -33.09 3.17
C HIS A 241 9.29 -33.87 2.91
N ASN A 242 10.30 -33.61 3.73
CA ASN A 242 11.58 -34.30 3.64
C ASN A 242 11.43 -35.82 3.88
N PHE A 243 10.61 -36.21 4.84
CA PHE A 243 10.29 -37.62 5.11
C PHE A 243 9.69 -38.32 3.88
N LEU A 244 8.73 -37.71 3.19
CA LEU A 244 8.12 -38.28 1.98
C LEU A 244 9.14 -38.48 0.86
N HIS A 245 10.06 -37.54 0.68
CA HIS A 245 11.15 -37.64 -0.30
C HIS A 245 12.21 -38.69 0.05
N VAL A 246 12.36 -39.03 1.34
CA VAL A 246 13.28 -40.07 1.81
C VAL A 246 12.64 -41.47 1.70
N VAL A 247 11.36 -41.59 2.03
CA VAL A 247 10.64 -42.87 2.10
C VAL A 247 10.23 -43.36 0.71
N PHE A 248 9.75 -42.45 -0.13
CA PHE A 248 9.32 -42.72 -1.49
C PHE A 248 10.35 -42.24 -2.51
N GLU A 249 10.30 -42.75 -3.74
CA GLU A 249 11.08 -42.16 -4.83
C GLU A 249 10.74 -40.66 -4.96
N PRO A 250 11.71 -39.78 -5.26
CA PRO A 250 11.50 -38.33 -5.24
C PRO A 250 10.29 -37.86 -6.07
N ALA A 251 10.05 -38.46 -7.23
CA ALA A 251 8.89 -38.16 -8.07
C ALA A 251 7.56 -38.53 -7.39
N VAL A 252 7.52 -39.67 -6.71
CA VAL A 252 6.34 -40.13 -5.95
C VAL A 252 6.15 -39.27 -4.69
N GLY A 253 7.24 -38.94 -3.99
CA GLY A 253 7.24 -38.01 -2.86
C GLY A 253 6.64 -36.65 -3.22
N SER A 254 7.08 -36.05 -4.34
CA SER A 254 6.51 -34.80 -4.88
C SER A 254 5.02 -34.93 -5.19
N LYS A 255 4.60 -36.02 -5.85
CA LYS A 255 3.19 -36.25 -6.19
C LYS A 255 2.32 -36.38 -4.94
N LEU A 256 2.80 -37.10 -3.92
CA LEU A 256 2.12 -37.24 -2.63
C LEU A 256 1.99 -35.89 -1.92
N TRP A 257 3.08 -35.12 -1.85
CA TRP A 257 3.09 -33.81 -1.23
C TRP A 257 2.12 -32.83 -1.92
N ARG A 258 2.13 -32.80 -3.26
CA ARG A 258 1.19 -32.02 -4.06
C ARG A 258 -0.26 -32.37 -3.74
N ALA A 259 -0.62 -33.66 -3.84
CA ALA A 259 -1.98 -34.11 -3.59
C ALA A 259 -2.42 -33.84 -2.14
N LEU A 260 -1.48 -33.89 -1.18
CA LEU A 260 -1.71 -33.54 0.21
C LEU A 260 -2.04 -32.05 0.38
N LYS A 261 -1.27 -31.14 -0.24
CA LYS A 261 -1.57 -29.70 -0.21
C LYS A 261 -2.97 -29.40 -0.75
N PHE A 262 -3.33 -30.00 -1.88
CA PHE A 262 -4.67 -29.82 -2.45
C PHE A 262 -5.80 -30.39 -1.57
N LEU A 263 -5.57 -31.53 -0.92
CA LEU A 263 -6.52 -32.09 0.05
C LEU A 263 -6.75 -31.15 1.24
N THR A 264 -5.71 -30.43 1.68
CA THR A 264 -5.78 -29.50 2.82
C THR A 264 -6.30 -28.11 2.50
N ARG A 265 -6.41 -27.78 1.21
CA ARG A 265 -6.76 -26.45 0.70
C ARG A 265 -8.00 -25.83 1.37
N PRO A 266 -9.13 -26.54 1.59
CA PRO A 266 -10.30 -25.96 2.27
C PRO A 266 -9.98 -25.41 3.66
N LEU A 267 -9.06 -26.04 4.39
CA LEU A 267 -8.68 -25.61 5.74
C LEU A 267 -7.59 -24.54 5.73
N ILE A 268 -6.62 -24.64 4.81
CA ILE A 268 -5.56 -23.64 4.64
C ILE A 268 -6.14 -22.30 4.22
N ASP A 269 -6.97 -22.29 3.17
CA ASP A 269 -7.52 -21.06 2.59
C ASP A 269 -8.40 -20.30 3.59
N ILE A 270 -9.28 -20.99 4.31
CA ILE A 270 -10.18 -20.35 5.30
C ILE A 270 -9.39 -19.69 6.43
N ARG A 271 -8.34 -20.37 6.90
CA ARG A 271 -7.48 -19.82 7.94
C ARG A 271 -6.65 -18.65 7.43
N ILE A 272 -6.15 -18.71 6.20
CA ILE A 272 -5.49 -17.56 5.55
C ILE A 272 -6.45 -16.36 5.43
N LEU A 273 -7.70 -16.57 5.01
CA LEU A 273 -8.68 -15.48 4.92
C LEU A 273 -8.92 -14.81 6.28
N ARG A 274 -9.04 -15.61 7.35
CA ARG A 274 -9.14 -15.12 8.72
C ARG A 274 -7.88 -14.37 9.16
N ASP A 275 -6.71 -14.91 8.87
CA ASP A 275 -5.42 -14.29 9.20
C ASP A 275 -5.32 -12.91 8.51
N ILE A 276 -5.67 -12.83 7.23
CA ILE A 276 -5.73 -11.56 6.48
C ILE A 276 -6.72 -10.58 7.11
N ALA A 277 -7.94 -11.01 7.41
CA ALA A 277 -8.96 -10.15 8.02
C ALA A 277 -8.57 -9.64 9.43
N THR A 278 -7.82 -10.44 10.18
CA THR A 278 -7.31 -10.03 11.50
C THR A 278 -6.31 -8.88 11.37
N HIS A 279 -5.48 -8.88 10.33
CA HIS A 279 -4.46 -7.85 10.10
C HIS A 279 -4.97 -6.66 9.25
N HIS A 280 -6.06 -6.84 8.51
CA HIS A 280 -6.65 -5.83 7.63
C HIS A 280 -8.14 -5.60 7.96
N PRO A 281 -8.49 -4.57 8.76
CA PRO A 281 -9.84 -4.36 9.26
C PRO A 281 -10.94 -4.30 8.20
N GLN A 282 -10.66 -3.78 6.99
CA GLN A 282 -11.62 -3.74 5.89
C GLN A 282 -12.06 -5.13 5.41
N PHE A 283 -11.21 -6.15 5.58
CA PHE A 283 -11.53 -7.54 5.23
C PHE A 283 -12.28 -8.28 6.35
N GLN A 284 -12.58 -7.63 7.48
CA GLN A 284 -13.42 -8.20 8.54
C GLN A 284 -14.91 -8.16 8.19
N ASP A 285 -15.33 -7.18 7.39
CA ASP A 285 -16.68 -7.13 6.81
C ASP A 285 -16.60 -7.41 5.31
N ILE A 286 -16.85 -8.65 4.92
CA ILE A 286 -16.95 -9.06 3.51
C ILE A 286 -18.41 -9.19 3.07
N ARG A 287 -18.72 -8.70 1.88
CA ARG A 287 -20.05 -8.83 1.26
C ARG A 287 -19.93 -9.55 -0.08
N ILE A 288 -20.35 -10.81 -0.09
CA ILE A 288 -20.27 -11.66 -1.28
C ILE A 288 -21.53 -11.46 -2.13
N SER A 289 -21.34 -11.07 -3.39
CA SER A 289 -22.40 -10.81 -4.36
C SER A 289 -22.28 -11.80 -5.53
N PRO A 290 -23.19 -12.78 -5.67
CA PRO A 290 -23.15 -13.70 -6.80
C PRO A 290 -23.54 -12.99 -8.11
N VAL A 291 -22.75 -13.25 -9.15
CA VAL A 291 -22.95 -12.74 -10.51
C VAL A 291 -23.54 -13.86 -11.36
N PHE A 292 -24.72 -13.61 -11.93
CA PHE A 292 -25.43 -14.58 -12.77
C PHE A 292 -25.37 -14.15 -14.24
N PRO A 293 -24.98 -15.05 -15.16
CA PRO A 293 -25.01 -14.74 -16.59
C PRO A 293 -26.43 -14.81 -17.14
N SER A 294 -26.75 -13.91 -18.07
CA SER A 294 -28.11 -13.74 -18.59
C SER A 294 -28.48 -14.70 -19.73
N ALA A 295 -27.50 -15.29 -20.44
CA ALA A 295 -27.75 -16.19 -21.56
C ALA A 295 -26.52 -17.06 -21.93
N LYS A 296 -26.79 -18.23 -22.51
CA LYS A 296 -25.76 -19.02 -23.23
C LYS A 296 -25.42 -18.37 -24.55
N THR A 297 -24.21 -18.62 -25.03
CA THR A 297 -23.71 -18.07 -26.31
C THR A 297 -23.67 -19.16 -27.36
N SER A 298 -24.16 -18.85 -28.56
CA SER A 298 -24.06 -19.69 -29.75
C SER A 298 -23.78 -18.81 -30.98
N ILE A 299 -23.12 -19.38 -31.98
CA ILE A 299 -22.88 -18.68 -33.25
C ILE A 299 -24.04 -18.96 -34.21
N GLY A 300 -24.39 -17.98 -35.04
CA GLY A 300 -25.46 -18.13 -36.02
C GLY A 300 -25.23 -19.27 -37.02
N LEU A 301 -26.31 -19.86 -37.54
CA LEU A 301 -26.27 -20.99 -38.48
C LEU A 301 -25.38 -20.71 -39.72
N GLN A 302 -25.30 -19.44 -40.15
CA GLN A 302 -24.46 -19.00 -41.26
C GLN A 302 -22.95 -19.16 -41.01
N TYR A 303 -22.54 -19.28 -39.75
CA TYR A 303 -21.16 -19.45 -39.32
C TYR A 303 -20.81 -20.91 -38.97
N GLN A 304 -21.76 -21.84 -39.10
CA GLN A 304 -21.53 -23.28 -38.90
C GLN A 304 -21.03 -23.93 -40.19
N ILE A 305 -19.77 -23.65 -40.52
CA ILE A 305 -19.13 -24.01 -41.79
C ILE A 305 -18.11 -25.15 -41.62
N PRO A 306 -17.69 -25.84 -42.71
CA PRO A 306 -16.63 -26.85 -42.64
C PRO A 306 -15.30 -26.27 -42.12
N VAL A 307 -14.51 -27.09 -41.42
CA VAL A 307 -13.25 -26.67 -40.77
C VAL A 307 -12.24 -26.07 -41.76
N SER A 308 -12.16 -26.61 -42.98
CA SER A 308 -11.28 -26.09 -44.04
C SER A 308 -11.70 -24.71 -44.54
N THR A 309 -13.01 -24.43 -44.55
CA THR A 309 -13.56 -23.11 -44.93
C THR A 309 -13.30 -22.09 -43.82
N ALA A 310 -13.51 -22.49 -42.56
CA ALA A 310 -13.18 -21.66 -41.40
C ALA A 310 -11.69 -21.29 -41.37
N TRP A 311 -10.81 -22.27 -41.59
CA TRP A 311 -9.36 -22.04 -41.69
C TRP A 311 -9.01 -20.99 -42.74
N THR A 312 -9.56 -21.14 -43.95
CA THR A 312 -9.29 -20.23 -45.07
C THR A 312 -9.72 -18.81 -44.74
N LYS A 313 -10.86 -18.65 -44.04
CA LYS A 313 -11.33 -17.34 -43.57
C LYS A 313 -10.45 -16.72 -42.49
N LEU A 314 -9.89 -17.53 -41.59
CA LEU A 314 -9.04 -17.06 -40.49
C LEU A 314 -7.63 -16.65 -40.95
N THR A 315 -7.04 -17.43 -41.85
CA THR A 315 -5.61 -17.28 -42.23
C THR A 315 -5.41 -16.62 -43.57
N ASN A 316 -6.48 -16.44 -44.36
CA ASN A 316 -6.44 -16.06 -45.78
C ASN A 316 -5.68 -17.05 -46.69
N ASP A 317 -5.31 -18.23 -46.17
CA ASP A 317 -4.57 -19.26 -46.89
C ASP A 317 -5.28 -20.63 -46.75
N SER A 318 -5.02 -21.53 -47.70
CA SER A 318 -5.48 -22.92 -47.58
C SER A 318 -4.62 -23.69 -46.57
N PRO A 319 -5.22 -24.55 -45.72
CA PRO A 319 -4.45 -25.34 -44.77
C PRO A 319 -3.46 -26.26 -45.51
N PRO A 320 -2.20 -26.39 -45.04
CA PRO A 320 -1.24 -27.32 -45.62
C PRO A 320 -1.80 -28.74 -45.69
N ALA A 321 -1.50 -29.48 -46.77
CA ALA A 321 -2.12 -30.78 -47.04
C ALA A 321 -1.99 -31.81 -45.88
N ALA A 322 -0.90 -31.73 -45.10
CA ALA A 322 -0.69 -32.58 -43.92
C ALA A 322 -1.62 -32.23 -42.75
N ILE A 323 -1.93 -30.94 -42.55
CA ILE A 323 -2.84 -30.44 -41.50
C ILE A 323 -4.28 -30.62 -41.93
N LEU A 324 -4.59 -30.38 -43.21
CA LEU A 324 -5.92 -30.62 -43.77
C LEU A 324 -6.37 -32.07 -43.54
N ARG A 325 -5.51 -33.07 -43.78
CA ARG A 325 -5.80 -34.48 -43.46
C ARG A 325 -6.09 -34.73 -41.98
N LYS A 326 -5.46 -33.99 -41.06
CA LYS A 326 -5.70 -34.12 -39.63
C LYS A 326 -7.05 -33.53 -39.24
N LEU A 327 -7.36 -32.34 -39.76
CA LEU A 327 -8.59 -31.59 -39.48
C LEU A 327 -9.82 -32.17 -40.17
N ASP A 328 -9.68 -32.74 -41.38
CA ASP A 328 -10.80 -33.35 -42.13
C ASP A 328 -11.49 -34.48 -41.35
N ARG A 329 -10.75 -35.16 -40.46
CA ARG A 329 -11.30 -36.20 -39.56
C ARG A 329 -12.30 -35.64 -38.54
N TYR A 330 -12.20 -34.36 -38.23
CA TYR A 330 -13.07 -33.65 -37.29
C TYR A 330 -14.08 -32.77 -38.02
N ASN A 331 -14.25 -32.86 -39.34
CA ASN A 331 -15.08 -31.90 -40.07
C ASN A 331 -16.57 -31.98 -39.70
N ASP A 332 -17.08 -33.19 -39.45
CA ASP A 332 -18.44 -33.41 -38.96
C ASP A 332 -18.56 -32.96 -37.49
N GLU A 333 -17.60 -33.33 -36.64
CA GLU A 333 -17.52 -32.92 -35.23
C GLU A 333 -17.40 -31.39 -35.08
N PHE A 334 -16.66 -30.70 -35.95
CA PHE A 334 -16.44 -29.26 -35.92
C PHE A 334 -17.74 -28.49 -36.09
N LYS A 335 -18.61 -28.94 -36.99
CA LYS A 335 -19.91 -28.30 -37.19
C LYS A 335 -20.83 -28.51 -36.00
N GLU A 336 -20.85 -29.73 -35.45
CA GLU A 336 -21.63 -30.04 -34.25
C GLU A 336 -21.12 -29.24 -33.03
N ASP A 337 -19.80 -29.15 -32.88
CA ASP A 337 -19.13 -28.41 -31.82
C ASP A 337 -19.42 -26.91 -31.93
N CYS A 338 -19.29 -26.32 -33.13
CA CYS A 338 -19.66 -24.93 -33.39
C CYS A 338 -21.16 -24.65 -33.16
N ALA A 339 -22.02 -25.67 -33.28
CA ALA A 339 -23.47 -25.53 -33.05
C ALA A 339 -23.86 -25.58 -31.57
N LYS A 340 -22.94 -25.97 -30.67
CA LYS A 340 -23.23 -26.05 -29.23
C LYS A 340 -23.42 -24.65 -28.61
N SER A 341 -24.23 -24.62 -27.56
CA SER A 341 -24.41 -23.42 -26.74
C SER A 341 -23.63 -23.56 -25.44
N TYR A 342 -22.72 -22.63 -25.21
CA TYR A 342 -21.80 -22.65 -24.07
C TYR A 342 -22.19 -21.62 -23.01
N ASN A 343 -21.90 -21.95 -21.75
CA ASN A 343 -21.92 -20.95 -20.69
C ASN A 343 -20.65 -20.10 -20.80
N LEU A 344 -20.73 -18.85 -20.36
CA LEU A 344 -19.54 -18.03 -20.19
C LEU A 344 -18.67 -18.59 -19.08
N HIS A 345 -17.36 -18.56 -19.26
CA HIS A 345 -16.42 -18.81 -18.16
C HIS A 345 -16.54 -17.70 -17.11
N ALA A 346 -16.29 -18.03 -15.85
CA ALA A 346 -16.51 -17.16 -14.70
C ALA A 346 -15.79 -15.82 -14.83
N GLU A 347 -14.57 -15.82 -15.37
CA GLU A 347 -13.80 -14.61 -15.66
C GLU A 347 -14.54 -13.70 -16.64
N ILE A 348 -15.10 -14.26 -17.72
CA ILE A 348 -15.85 -13.51 -18.73
C ILE A 348 -17.19 -13.03 -18.14
N GLN A 349 -17.83 -13.81 -17.27
CA GLN A 349 -19.05 -13.38 -16.58
C GLN A 349 -18.80 -12.10 -15.75
N LEU A 350 -17.68 -12.02 -15.02
CA LEU A 350 -17.31 -10.82 -14.26
C LEU A 350 -17.06 -9.61 -15.18
N VAL A 351 -16.32 -9.79 -16.28
CA VAL A 351 -16.13 -8.68 -17.24
C VAL A 351 -17.47 -8.20 -17.78
N MET A 352 -18.32 -9.12 -18.23
CA MET A 352 -19.63 -8.76 -18.76
C MET A 352 -20.52 -8.09 -17.71
N HIS A 353 -20.41 -8.47 -16.44
CA HIS A 353 -21.14 -7.85 -15.34
C HIS A 353 -20.76 -6.37 -15.18
N TYR A 354 -19.48 -6.04 -15.20
CA TYR A 354 -19.00 -4.65 -15.11
C TYR A 354 -19.28 -3.84 -16.38
N GLU A 355 -19.09 -4.44 -17.55
CA GLU A 355 -19.38 -3.78 -18.84
C GLU A 355 -20.87 -3.45 -19.01
N ASN A 356 -21.75 -4.24 -18.41
CA ASN A 356 -23.19 -3.99 -18.43
C ASN A 356 -23.68 -3.06 -17.30
N SER A 357 -22.85 -2.78 -16.29
CA SER A 357 -23.25 -2.05 -15.08
C SER A 357 -22.41 -0.78 -14.91
N ARG A 358 -22.98 0.38 -15.28
CA ARG A 358 -22.26 1.67 -15.26
C ARG A 358 -21.79 2.12 -13.87
N ASP A 359 -22.42 1.61 -12.81
CA ASP A 359 -22.16 1.99 -11.42
C ASP A 359 -21.23 1.00 -10.68
N LEU A 360 -20.83 -0.10 -11.33
CA LEU A 360 -20.01 -1.15 -10.74
C LEU A 360 -18.67 -1.23 -11.47
N VAL A 361 -17.59 -0.80 -10.81
CA VAL A 361 -16.22 -0.90 -11.32
C VAL A 361 -15.36 -1.61 -10.27
N PRO A 362 -14.58 -2.63 -10.63
CA PRO A 362 -13.64 -3.26 -9.69
C PRO A 362 -12.59 -2.23 -9.25
N THR A 363 -12.25 -2.23 -7.96
CA THR A 363 -11.23 -1.32 -7.41
C THR A 363 -9.82 -1.90 -7.52
N PHE A 364 -9.71 -3.16 -7.96
CA PHE A 364 -8.46 -3.90 -8.10
C PHE A 364 -8.46 -4.68 -9.41
N GLU A 365 -7.47 -4.44 -10.26
CA GLU A 365 -7.33 -5.00 -11.63
C GLU A 365 -6.83 -6.46 -11.61
N TYR A 366 -7.46 -7.30 -10.78
CA TYR A 366 -7.12 -8.70 -10.59
C TYR A 366 -8.37 -9.53 -10.30
N PHE A 367 -8.50 -10.67 -10.99
CA PHE A 367 -9.50 -11.68 -10.65
C PHE A 367 -8.85 -12.87 -9.93
N GLY A 368 -9.34 -13.15 -8.73
CA GLY A 368 -9.00 -14.38 -8.03
C GLY A 368 -9.68 -15.56 -8.71
N CYS A 369 -8.94 -16.62 -8.98
CA CYS A 369 -9.48 -17.75 -9.74
C CYS A 369 -9.28 -19.07 -8.98
N SER A 370 -10.29 -19.94 -9.01
CA SER A 370 -10.22 -21.24 -8.31
C SER A 370 -9.29 -22.25 -9.01
N LYS A 371 -9.01 -22.00 -10.29
CA LYS A 371 -8.04 -22.69 -11.15
C LYS A 371 -7.22 -21.68 -11.95
N LYS A 372 -6.14 -22.11 -12.60
CA LYS A 372 -5.41 -21.29 -13.57
C LYS A 372 -6.36 -20.91 -14.71
N THR A 373 -6.20 -19.71 -15.26
CA THR A 373 -7.02 -19.19 -16.36
C THR A 373 -6.67 -19.88 -17.69
N CYS A 374 -7.68 -20.15 -18.52
CA CYS A 374 -7.50 -20.76 -19.84
C CYS A 374 -6.96 -19.76 -20.86
N LEU A 375 -6.39 -20.26 -21.97
CA LEU A 375 -5.77 -19.41 -23.00
C LEU A 375 -6.73 -18.34 -23.54
N ILE A 376 -8.00 -18.69 -23.71
CA ILE A 376 -8.99 -17.81 -24.32
C ILE A 376 -9.39 -16.69 -23.34
N CYS A 377 -9.70 -17.05 -22.09
CA CYS A 377 -9.98 -16.06 -21.04
C CYS A 377 -8.79 -15.15 -20.80
N GLU A 378 -7.57 -15.70 -20.75
CA GLU A 378 -6.35 -14.92 -20.59
C GLU A 378 -6.15 -13.93 -21.74
N GLY A 379 -6.19 -14.41 -22.98
CA GLY A 379 -6.04 -13.55 -24.16
C GLY A 379 -7.11 -12.46 -24.22
N PHE A 380 -8.34 -12.77 -23.78
CA PHE A 380 -9.41 -11.80 -23.66
C PHE A 380 -9.12 -10.74 -22.59
N LEU A 381 -8.81 -11.15 -21.36
CA LEU A 381 -8.55 -10.24 -20.23
C LEU A 381 -7.35 -9.32 -20.50
N GLN A 382 -6.30 -9.83 -21.15
CA GLN A 382 -5.12 -9.05 -21.52
C GLN A 382 -5.37 -8.08 -22.68
N SER A 383 -6.41 -8.33 -23.48
CA SER A 383 -6.80 -7.48 -24.61
C SER A 383 -7.83 -6.40 -24.23
N LEU A 384 -8.27 -6.36 -22.97
CA LEU A 384 -9.12 -5.28 -22.46
C LEU A 384 -8.36 -3.94 -22.46
N PRO A 385 -9.06 -2.79 -22.58
CA PRO A 385 -8.42 -1.47 -22.49
C PRO A 385 -7.64 -1.26 -21.19
N VAL A 386 -8.16 -1.84 -20.10
CA VAL A 386 -7.48 -2.00 -18.81
C VAL A 386 -7.31 -3.50 -18.59
N PRO A 387 -6.09 -4.04 -18.77
CA PRO A 387 -5.84 -5.47 -18.59
C PRO A 387 -6.14 -5.95 -17.18
N ILE A 388 -6.74 -7.13 -17.06
CA ILE A 388 -7.01 -7.77 -15.76
C ILE A 388 -6.07 -8.96 -15.58
N CYS A 389 -5.37 -8.99 -14.45
CA CYS A 389 -4.47 -10.08 -14.09
C CYS A 389 -5.22 -11.21 -13.35
N THR A 390 -4.64 -12.41 -13.38
CA THR A 390 -5.12 -13.56 -12.58
C THR A 390 -3.93 -14.30 -11.96
N ARG A 391 -4.19 -15.26 -11.08
CA ARG A 391 -3.18 -16.05 -10.33
C ARG A 391 -2.19 -16.86 -11.16
N GLY A 392 -2.43 -16.97 -12.46
CA GLY A 392 -1.67 -17.82 -13.35
C GLY A 392 -2.53 -18.49 -14.41
N ARG A 393 -1.85 -19.07 -15.38
CA ARG A 393 -2.40 -19.56 -16.64
C ARG A 393 -1.87 -20.96 -16.95
N HIS A 394 -2.72 -21.81 -17.52
CA HIS A 394 -2.31 -23.14 -17.99
C HIS A 394 -2.13 -23.18 -19.52
N GLY A 395 -2.61 -22.15 -20.24
CA GLY A 395 -2.41 -22.02 -21.69
C GLY A 395 -3.14 -23.07 -22.54
N ILE A 396 -3.97 -23.93 -21.95
CA ILE A 396 -4.82 -24.87 -22.68
C ILE A 396 -6.01 -24.11 -23.26
N CYS A 397 -6.30 -24.41 -24.52
CA CYS A 397 -7.45 -23.88 -25.23
C CYS A 397 -8.67 -24.74 -24.91
N ASP A 398 -9.50 -24.29 -23.96
CA ASP A 398 -10.82 -24.88 -23.75
C ASP A 398 -11.77 -24.37 -24.84
N SER A 399 -12.15 -25.28 -25.74
CA SER A 399 -13.05 -24.97 -26.84
C SER A 399 -14.50 -24.73 -26.40
N SER A 400 -14.84 -24.99 -25.13
CA SER A 400 -16.16 -24.73 -24.55
C SER A 400 -16.26 -23.28 -24.03
N TRP A 401 -15.97 -22.31 -24.91
CA TRP A 401 -15.87 -20.90 -24.55
C TRP A 401 -16.93 -20.04 -25.24
N GLY A 402 -17.33 -18.96 -24.57
CA GLY A 402 -18.38 -18.07 -25.04
C GLY A 402 -18.31 -16.66 -24.47
N VAL A 403 -18.77 -15.68 -25.25
CA VAL A 403 -18.92 -14.28 -24.85
C VAL A 403 -20.24 -13.71 -25.37
N LEU A 404 -20.90 -12.88 -24.56
CA LEU A 404 -22.15 -12.23 -24.96
C LEU A 404 -21.86 -11.13 -25.97
N LEU A 405 -22.74 -11.01 -26.98
CA LEU A 405 -22.66 -9.92 -27.95
C LEU A 405 -22.88 -8.58 -27.22
N SER A 406 -21.80 -7.83 -27.04
CA SER A 406 -21.80 -6.51 -26.43
C SER A 406 -21.49 -5.44 -27.46
N THR A 407 -22.11 -4.26 -27.32
CA THR A 407 -21.71 -3.05 -28.07
C THR A 407 -20.66 -2.23 -27.32
N SER A 408 -20.14 -2.73 -26.20
CA SER A 408 -19.05 -2.06 -25.47
C SER A 408 -17.80 -1.98 -26.34
N VAL A 409 -17.18 -0.80 -26.35
CA VAL A 409 -15.90 -0.54 -27.02
C VAL A 409 -14.79 -1.37 -26.38
N GLY A 410 -14.85 -1.60 -25.06
CA GLY A 410 -13.88 -2.41 -24.34
C GLY A 410 -13.94 -3.87 -24.76
N VAL A 411 -15.14 -4.45 -24.79
CA VAL A 411 -15.36 -5.83 -25.26
C VAL A 411 -14.99 -5.99 -26.73
N ASP A 412 -15.37 -5.05 -27.61
CA ASP A 412 -14.98 -5.11 -29.03
C ASP A 412 -13.46 -5.09 -29.22
N THR A 413 -12.74 -4.28 -28.43
CA THR A 413 -11.28 -4.22 -28.42
C THR A 413 -10.68 -5.54 -27.95
N ALA A 414 -11.20 -6.11 -26.87
CA ALA A 414 -10.76 -7.39 -26.34
C ALA A 414 -10.96 -8.55 -27.33
N LEU A 415 -12.10 -8.57 -28.04
CA LEU A 415 -12.37 -9.57 -29.07
C LEU A 415 -11.39 -9.44 -30.25
N LYS A 416 -11.03 -8.23 -30.68
CA LYS A 416 -10.02 -8.01 -31.74
C LYS A 416 -8.64 -8.53 -31.33
N GLY A 417 -8.23 -8.21 -30.10
CA GLY A 417 -6.96 -8.67 -29.56
C GLY A 417 -6.92 -10.19 -29.46
N LEU A 418 -7.97 -10.81 -28.89
CA LEU A 418 -8.09 -12.26 -28.77
C LEU A 418 -8.08 -12.97 -30.12
N GLU A 419 -8.84 -12.48 -31.11
CA GLU A 419 -8.83 -13.02 -32.48
C GLU A 419 -7.40 -13.02 -33.05
N THR A 420 -6.67 -11.91 -32.89
CA THR A 420 -5.28 -11.78 -33.35
C THR A 420 -4.34 -12.76 -32.65
N ILE A 421 -4.50 -12.95 -31.33
CA ILE A 421 -3.71 -13.90 -30.53
C ILE A 421 -3.92 -15.33 -31.01
N LEU A 422 -5.18 -15.75 -31.20
CA LEU A 422 -5.50 -17.12 -31.60
C LEU A 422 -5.02 -17.42 -33.02
N ILE A 423 -5.18 -16.49 -33.96
CA ILE A 423 -4.67 -16.62 -35.34
C ILE A 423 -3.14 -16.71 -35.34
N SER A 424 -2.47 -15.87 -34.56
CA SER A 424 -1.01 -15.91 -34.42
C SER A 424 -0.53 -17.27 -33.89
N ARG A 425 -1.27 -17.88 -32.96
CA ARG A 425 -0.94 -19.22 -32.43
C ARG A 425 -1.16 -20.34 -33.45
N ILE A 426 -2.22 -20.24 -34.26
CA ILE A 426 -2.44 -21.15 -35.39
C ILE A 426 -1.26 -21.06 -36.37
N ASN A 427 -0.82 -19.86 -36.71
CA ASN A 427 0.30 -19.64 -37.62
C ASN A 427 1.63 -20.13 -37.02
N ALA A 428 1.91 -19.85 -35.74
CA ALA A 428 3.12 -20.33 -35.06
C ALA A 428 3.22 -21.86 -35.06
N PHE A 429 2.08 -22.57 -34.93
CA PHE A 429 2.06 -24.03 -35.07
C PHE A 429 2.47 -24.52 -36.46
N LEU A 430 2.23 -23.72 -37.52
CA LEU A 430 2.66 -24.08 -38.87
C LEU A 430 4.17 -24.00 -39.03
N GLU A 431 4.81 -23.05 -38.34
CA GLU A 431 6.25 -22.81 -38.40
C GLU A 431 7.01 -23.85 -37.57
N ASP A 432 6.56 -24.13 -36.35
CA ASP A 432 7.08 -25.20 -35.50
C ASP A 432 5.96 -25.85 -34.66
N PRO A 433 5.62 -27.13 -34.89
CA PRO A 433 4.64 -27.86 -34.11
C PRO A 433 4.94 -27.96 -32.60
N SER A 434 6.18 -27.69 -32.18
CA SER A 434 6.59 -27.63 -30.76
C SER A 434 6.19 -26.33 -30.05
N GLU A 435 5.87 -25.27 -30.80
CA GLU A 435 5.56 -23.93 -30.28
C GLU A 435 4.16 -23.80 -29.66
N ILE A 436 3.25 -24.77 -29.89
CA ILE A 436 1.87 -24.70 -29.34
C ILE A 436 1.84 -24.61 -27.81
N HIS A 437 2.86 -25.09 -27.11
CA HIS A 437 2.95 -25.01 -25.64
C HIS A 437 3.83 -23.86 -25.14
N LYS A 438 4.50 -23.10 -26.01
CA LYS A 438 5.33 -21.95 -25.58
C LYS A 438 4.44 -20.76 -25.23
N SER A 439 4.74 -20.14 -24.07
CA SER A 439 4.05 -18.94 -23.59
C SER A 439 4.35 -17.76 -24.51
N LEU A 440 3.34 -17.25 -25.22
CA LEU A 440 3.45 -16.11 -26.14
C LEU A 440 3.49 -14.74 -25.43
N PHE A 441 3.21 -14.72 -24.13
CA PHE A 441 3.17 -13.50 -23.33
C PHE A 441 4.44 -13.41 -22.48
N VAL A 442 4.93 -12.18 -22.25
CA VAL A 442 6.07 -11.84 -21.38
C VAL A 442 5.96 -12.58 -20.04
N SER A 443 7.13 -12.91 -19.46
CA SER A 443 7.40 -13.69 -18.24
C SER A 443 6.19 -13.96 -17.37
N ASN A 444 6.00 -15.23 -16.98
CA ASN A 444 5.07 -15.63 -15.92
C ASN A 444 5.01 -14.54 -14.85
N VAL A 445 3.81 -14.04 -14.56
CA VAL A 445 3.58 -13.43 -13.25
C VAL A 445 4.03 -14.52 -12.28
N GLU A 446 5.08 -14.25 -11.51
CA GLU A 446 5.52 -15.18 -10.47
C GLU A 446 4.26 -15.55 -9.69
N GLN A 447 3.99 -16.85 -9.62
CA GLN A 447 2.82 -17.33 -8.89
C GLN A 447 2.86 -16.68 -7.50
N SER A 448 1.70 -16.43 -6.91
CA SER A 448 1.57 -15.86 -5.56
C SER A 448 2.13 -16.75 -4.44
N THR A 449 3.14 -17.58 -4.70
CA THR A 449 4.16 -17.91 -3.73
C THR A 449 4.98 -16.66 -3.45
N LEU A 450 4.65 -15.99 -2.35
CA LEU A 450 5.30 -14.82 -1.75
C LEU A 450 6.82 -15.00 -1.47
N ALA A 451 7.41 -16.11 -1.90
CA ALA A 451 8.76 -16.56 -1.62
C ALA A 451 9.81 -15.98 -2.58
N SER A 452 9.44 -15.61 -3.82
CA SER A 452 10.41 -15.13 -4.81
C SER A 452 10.92 -13.71 -4.51
N GLU A 453 10.23 -12.93 -3.67
CA GLU A 453 10.66 -11.58 -3.27
C GLU A 453 11.64 -11.54 -2.08
N LEU A 454 11.98 -12.67 -1.47
CA LEU A 454 12.73 -12.69 -0.20
C LEU A 454 14.19 -13.14 -0.39
N SER A 455 15.08 -12.20 -0.71
CA SER A 455 16.49 -12.33 -0.32
C SER A 455 16.60 -12.26 1.21
N GLU A 456 17.60 -12.90 1.82
CA GLU A 456 17.87 -12.79 3.27
C GLU A 456 18.01 -11.33 3.72
N SER A 457 18.56 -10.46 2.86
CA SER A 457 18.65 -9.02 3.12
C SER A 457 17.29 -8.32 3.14
N THR A 458 16.33 -8.81 2.34
CA THR A 458 14.96 -8.30 2.28
C THR A 458 14.21 -8.69 3.56
N ARG A 459 14.37 -9.93 4.05
CA ARG A 459 13.73 -10.43 5.31
C ARG A 459 14.14 -9.62 6.53
N GLU A 460 15.40 -9.22 6.62
CA GLU A 460 15.92 -8.44 7.74
C GLU A 460 15.47 -6.97 7.67
N SER A 461 15.42 -6.39 6.46
CA SER A 461 14.86 -5.05 6.24
C SER A 461 13.35 -4.98 6.49
N LEU A 462 12.62 -6.06 6.21
CA LEU A 462 11.18 -6.16 6.39
C LEU A 462 10.81 -6.37 7.86
N LYS A 463 11.53 -7.22 8.60
CA LYS A 463 11.35 -7.33 10.06
C LYS A 463 11.57 -5.99 10.76
N GLN A 464 12.62 -5.27 10.40
CA GLN A 464 12.89 -3.93 10.95
C GLN A 464 11.79 -2.93 10.59
N ARG A 465 11.20 -3.05 9.40
CA ARG A 465 10.11 -2.18 8.93
C ARG A 465 8.77 -2.54 9.56
N GLU A 466 8.51 -3.81 9.85
CA GLU A 466 7.31 -4.33 10.49
C GLU A 466 7.28 -3.98 11.98
N GLU A 467 8.42 -4.12 12.69
CA GLU A 467 8.59 -3.64 14.06
C GLU A 467 8.42 -2.11 14.17
N LEU A 468 8.90 -1.37 13.16
CA LEU A 468 8.73 0.09 13.09
C LEU A 468 7.26 0.48 12.82
N ILE A 469 6.57 -0.22 11.92
CA ILE A 469 5.15 0.04 11.60
C ILE A 469 4.26 -0.32 12.78
N GLU A 470 4.51 -1.44 13.46
CA GLU A 470 3.73 -1.85 14.62
C GLU A 470 3.97 -0.91 15.81
N GLY A 471 5.21 -0.45 16.00
CA GLY A 471 5.53 0.62 16.95
C GLY A 471 4.82 1.94 16.64
N LEU A 472 4.75 2.33 15.37
CA LEU A 472 4.07 3.54 14.93
C LEU A 472 2.54 3.43 15.04
N LYS A 473 1.94 2.29 14.67
CA LYS A 473 0.50 2.02 14.83
C LYS A 473 0.09 2.02 16.29
N LYS A 474 0.89 1.39 17.15
CA LYS A 474 0.66 1.37 18.61
C LYS A 474 0.80 2.76 19.21
N SER A 475 1.75 3.57 18.72
CA SER A 475 1.89 4.98 19.12
C SER A 475 0.73 5.85 18.61
N GLN A 476 0.23 5.62 17.40
CA GLN A 476 -0.92 6.32 16.82
C GLN A 476 -2.25 5.93 17.47
N MET A 477 -2.43 4.66 17.82
CA MET A 477 -3.57 4.17 18.60
C MET A 477 -3.54 4.73 20.02
N ASN A 478 -2.38 4.70 20.69
CA ASN A 478 -2.23 5.31 22.01
C ASN A 478 -2.47 6.83 21.97
N GLN A 479 -2.04 7.53 20.92
CA GLN A 479 -2.38 8.95 20.71
C GLN A 479 -3.87 9.16 20.43
N ARG A 480 -4.53 8.28 19.69
CA ARG A 480 -5.98 8.35 19.43
C ARG A 480 -6.80 8.07 20.69
N GLU A 481 -6.37 7.12 21.51
CA GLU A 481 -6.98 6.82 22.81
C GLU A 481 -6.69 7.93 23.84
N GLU A 482 -5.48 8.48 23.92
CA GLU A 482 -5.18 9.65 24.75
C GLU A 482 -5.97 10.89 24.31
N ASN A 483 -6.16 11.10 23.00
CA ASN A 483 -7.00 12.19 22.47
C ASN A 483 -8.50 11.94 22.71
N ALA A 484 -8.96 10.68 22.73
CA ALA A 484 -10.33 10.31 23.10
C ALA A 484 -10.58 10.45 24.62
N ILE A 485 -9.56 10.20 25.45
CA ILE A 485 -9.62 10.34 26.91
C ILE A 485 -9.48 11.82 27.32
N LEU A 486 -8.69 12.64 26.61
CA LEU A 486 -8.59 14.10 26.79
C LEU A 486 -9.77 14.86 26.18
N GLY A 487 -10.49 14.27 25.22
CA GLY A 487 -11.76 14.74 24.67
C GLY A 487 -12.95 14.66 25.63
N GLY A 488 -12.75 14.11 26.84
CA GLY A 488 -13.73 14.00 27.93
C GLY A 488 -14.13 15.32 28.60
N LYS A 489 -14.07 16.46 27.92
CA LYS A 489 -14.76 17.69 28.36
C LYS A 489 -15.76 18.13 27.30
N ARG A 490 -17.03 17.77 27.57
CA ARG A 490 -18.20 18.51 27.07
C ARG A 490 -17.99 20.00 27.32
N LEU A 491 -17.61 20.73 26.27
CA LEU A 491 -18.02 22.12 26.13
C LEU A 491 -19.33 22.08 25.37
N TYR A 492 -20.44 21.99 26.10
CA TYR A 492 -21.67 22.61 25.64
C TYR A 492 -21.39 24.11 25.55
N THR A 493 -20.91 24.58 24.40
CA THR A 493 -21.14 25.97 24.02
C THR A 493 -22.62 26.08 23.66
N GLN A 494 -23.33 26.89 24.43
CA GLN A 494 -24.69 27.27 24.12
C GLN A 494 -24.79 27.82 22.68
N PRO A 495 -25.96 27.72 22.03
CA PRO A 495 -26.14 28.24 20.68
C PRO A 495 -26.00 29.77 20.68
N GLY A 496 -24.91 30.30 20.10
CA GLY A 496 -24.71 31.74 20.02
C GLY A 496 -23.43 32.22 19.35
N LYS A 497 -23.44 32.32 18.02
CA LYS A 497 -23.03 33.46 17.15
C LYS A 497 -22.57 32.93 15.77
N LYS A 498 -23.09 33.54 14.69
CA LYS A 498 -22.62 33.32 13.32
C LYS A 498 -21.10 33.49 13.26
N GLU A 499 -20.37 32.50 12.76
CA GLU A 499 -18.96 32.63 12.43
C GLU A 499 -18.83 33.62 11.26
N ASN A 500 -18.14 34.74 11.48
CA ASN A 500 -17.97 35.78 10.46
C ASN A 500 -16.92 35.33 9.43
N LEU A 501 -17.33 34.95 8.23
CA LEU A 501 -16.43 34.85 7.07
C LEU A 501 -15.76 36.22 6.82
N GLU A 502 -14.43 36.28 6.90
CA GLU A 502 -13.71 37.55 6.82
C GLU A 502 -13.49 38.02 5.37
N SER A 503 -13.88 39.26 5.08
CA SER A 503 -13.84 39.88 3.73
C SER A 503 -12.45 39.86 3.06
N HIS A 504 -12.45 39.71 1.74
CA HIS A 504 -11.25 39.69 0.88
C HIS A 504 -10.48 41.02 0.79
N ASP A 505 -11.03 42.13 1.30
CA ASP A 505 -10.43 43.47 1.29
C ASP A 505 -9.57 43.79 2.53
N SER A 506 -9.34 42.83 3.41
CA SER A 506 -8.47 42.96 4.59
C SER A 506 -6.99 42.70 4.27
N CYS A 507 -6.10 43.29 5.07
CA CYS A 507 -4.67 43.03 4.96
C CYS A 507 -4.36 41.54 5.15
N VAL A 508 -3.70 40.89 4.18
CA VAL A 508 -3.39 39.45 4.24
C VAL A 508 -2.50 39.06 5.44
N MET A 509 -1.76 40.03 5.99
CA MET A 509 -0.79 39.78 7.05
C MET A 509 -1.34 40.00 8.46
N CYS A 510 -2.34 40.88 8.64
CA CYS A 510 -2.79 41.31 9.98
C CYS A 510 -4.29 41.64 10.06
N ASN A 511 -5.07 41.31 9.03
CA ASN A 511 -6.52 41.50 8.92
C ASN A 511 -7.05 42.95 9.07
N LYS A 512 -6.19 43.95 9.30
CA LYS A 512 -6.58 45.38 9.41
C LYS A 512 -7.18 45.93 8.10
N ARG A 513 -8.16 46.81 8.24
CA ARG A 513 -8.81 47.58 7.15
C ARG A 513 -8.70 49.10 7.41
N PRO A 514 -8.73 49.93 6.35
CA PRO A 514 -8.74 49.57 4.93
C PRO A 514 -7.36 49.10 4.46
N ALA A 515 -7.32 48.07 3.60
CA ALA A 515 -6.10 47.62 2.95
C ALA A 515 -6.07 48.03 1.47
N ARG A 516 -4.87 48.18 0.91
CA ARG A 516 -4.66 48.57 -0.49
C ARG A 516 -4.13 47.37 -1.27
N VAL A 517 -4.60 47.22 -2.50
CA VAL A 517 -4.10 46.17 -3.41
C VAL A 517 -2.62 46.37 -3.71
N CYS A 518 -1.91 45.26 -3.89
CA CYS A 518 -0.55 45.29 -4.40
C CYS A 518 -0.54 45.92 -5.80
N GLY A 519 0.20 47.03 -5.98
CA GLY A 519 0.16 47.81 -7.23
C GLY A 519 0.62 47.10 -8.50
N ARG A 520 1.21 45.90 -8.40
CA ARG A 520 1.65 45.09 -9.55
C ARG A 520 0.67 43.97 -9.90
N CYS A 521 0.44 43.04 -8.97
CA CYS A 521 -0.36 41.84 -9.23
C CYS A 521 -1.86 42.03 -8.97
N HIS A 522 -2.22 43.00 -8.13
CA HIS A 522 -3.59 43.31 -7.71
C HIS A 522 -4.32 42.14 -7.02
N GLY A 523 -3.65 41.01 -6.80
CA GLY A 523 -4.20 39.78 -6.24
C GLY A 523 -3.97 39.59 -4.73
N CYS A 524 -3.57 40.64 -4.01
CA CYS A 524 -3.37 40.62 -2.56
C CYS A 524 -3.47 42.05 -1.97
N TYR A 525 -3.85 42.17 -0.70
CA TYR A 525 -4.12 43.44 0.00
C TYR A 525 -3.21 43.64 1.21
N TYR A 526 -2.70 44.86 1.41
CA TYR A 526 -1.87 45.25 2.56
C TYR A 526 -2.33 46.58 3.17
N CYS A 527 -2.40 46.66 4.50
CA CYS A 527 -2.72 47.92 5.20
C CYS A 527 -1.52 48.88 5.24
N SER A 528 -0.29 48.38 5.09
CA SER A 528 0.95 49.16 5.19
C SER A 528 2.07 48.60 4.32
N LYS A 529 3.08 49.44 4.04
CA LYS A 529 4.33 49.01 3.39
C LYS A 529 5.11 48.00 4.24
N ALA A 530 4.97 48.03 5.56
CA ALA A 530 5.61 47.09 6.46
C ALA A 530 5.04 45.68 6.29
N CYS A 531 3.71 45.54 6.27
CA CYS A 531 3.03 44.27 5.97
C CYS A 531 3.41 43.74 4.58
N GLN A 532 3.46 44.63 3.57
CA GLN A 532 3.90 44.24 2.23
C GLN A 532 5.37 43.78 2.21
N LYS A 533 6.27 44.44 2.94
CA LYS A 533 7.68 44.07 3.03
C LYS A 533 7.87 42.73 3.73
N SER A 534 7.08 42.44 4.76
CA SER A 534 7.08 41.16 5.48
C SER A 534 6.67 40.00 4.58
N ASP A 535 5.67 40.19 3.71
CA ASP A 535 5.25 39.16 2.74
C ASP A 535 6.15 39.06 1.51
N TRP A 536 6.98 40.08 1.24
CA TRP A 536 7.66 40.25 -0.05
C TRP A 536 8.57 39.08 -0.43
N SER A 537 9.21 38.40 0.53
CA SER A 537 10.11 37.27 0.29
C SER A 537 9.42 36.14 -0.48
N SER A 538 8.21 35.76 -0.06
CA SER A 538 7.37 34.76 -0.72
C SER A 538 6.63 35.41 -1.90
N HIS A 539 5.95 36.54 -1.67
CA HIS A 539 5.09 37.18 -2.66
C HIS A 539 5.80 37.49 -3.99
N LYS A 540 7.06 37.92 -3.97
CA LYS A 540 7.83 38.29 -5.18
C LYS A 540 8.01 37.14 -6.17
N LEU A 541 7.95 35.88 -5.71
CA LEU A 541 8.16 34.69 -6.54
C LEU A 541 7.07 34.55 -7.62
N LEU A 542 5.84 34.95 -7.28
CA LEU A 542 4.68 34.88 -8.16
C LEU A 542 4.12 36.24 -8.55
N CYS A 543 4.41 37.33 -7.82
CA CYS A 543 3.84 38.67 -8.07
C CYS A 543 3.93 39.13 -9.53
N LYS A 544 5.13 39.03 -10.13
CA LYS A 544 5.31 39.38 -11.55
C LYS A 544 4.57 38.40 -12.45
N LYS A 545 4.70 37.08 -12.20
CA LYS A 545 4.10 36.01 -13.03
C LYS A 545 2.57 36.11 -13.04
N PHE A 546 1.95 36.42 -11.91
CA PHE A 546 0.52 36.64 -11.77
C PHE A 546 0.05 37.85 -12.60
N SER A 547 0.80 38.96 -12.59
CA SER A 547 0.44 40.18 -13.35
C SER A 547 0.56 40.03 -14.87
N VAL A 548 1.39 39.09 -15.35
CA VAL A 548 1.68 38.91 -16.78
C VAL A 548 1.22 37.55 -17.31
N GLN A 549 0.43 36.81 -16.53
CA GLN A 549 -0.10 35.52 -16.96
C GLN A 549 -0.98 35.74 -18.21
N GLY A 550 -0.74 34.96 -19.25
CA GLY A 550 -1.48 35.05 -20.51
C GLY A 550 -2.98 34.73 -20.34
N ASP A 551 -3.74 35.02 -21.38
CA ASP A 551 -5.20 34.86 -21.38
C ASP A 551 -5.64 33.45 -20.98
N ARG A 552 -6.82 33.39 -20.35
CA ARG A 552 -7.42 32.13 -19.91
C ARG A 552 -7.72 31.26 -21.16
N PRO A 553 -7.21 30.00 -21.24
CA PRO A 553 -7.37 29.17 -22.43
C PRO A 553 -8.83 28.84 -22.77
N SER A 554 -9.67 28.59 -21.77
CA SER A 554 -11.11 28.40 -21.94
C SER A 554 -11.86 28.67 -20.63
N GLU A 555 -13.19 28.75 -20.68
CA GLU A 555 -14.03 28.87 -19.47
C GLU A 555 -13.91 27.71 -18.50
N GLN A 556 -13.43 26.54 -18.95
CA GLN A 556 -13.15 25.38 -18.10
C GLN A 556 -11.77 25.44 -17.45
N HIS A 557 -10.97 26.48 -17.69
CA HIS A 557 -9.68 26.62 -17.01
C HIS A 557 -9.81 27.52 -15.78
N ARG A 558 -9.11 27.13 -14.72
CA ARG A 558 -8.92 27.92 -13.50
C ARG A 558 -7.44 28.16 -13.28
N ARG A 559 -7.14 29.30 -12.68
CA ARG A 559 -5.78 29.66 -12.28
C ARG A 559 -5.40 28.85 -11.04
N ALA A 560 -4.26 28.18 -11.10
CA ALA A 560 -3.69 27.39 -10.01
C ALA A 560 -2.20 27.72 -9.80
N ILE A 561 -1.66 27.33 -8.65
CA ILE A 561 -0.23 27.43 -8.34
C ILE A 561 0.37 26.02 -8.34
N LEU A 562 1.37 25.79 -9.18
CA LEU A 562 2.16 24.56 -9.18
C LEU A 562 3.44 24.78 -8.37
N PHE A 563 3.68 23.87 -7.44
CA PHE A 563 4.94 23.69 -6.74
C PHE A 563 5.66 22.49 -7.36
N PRO A 564 6.50 22.70 -8.39
CA PRO A 564 7.25 21.60 -8.99
C PRO A 564 8.32 21.09 -8.01
N ASP A 565 8.58 19.79 -8.01
CA ASP A 565 9.69 19.18 -7.28
C ASP A 565 11.04 19.35 -7.98
N ASN A 566 11.03 19.43 -9.31
CA ASN A 566 12.21 19.59 -10.16
C ASN A 566 12.73 21.03 -10.29
N SER A 567 12.09 22.02 -9.64
CA SER A 567 12.47 23.43 -9.72
C SER A 567 12.25 24.15 -8.41
N ALA A 568 13.08 25.15 -8.12
CA ALA A 568 13.00 25.94 -6.90
C ALA A 568 11.90 27.01 -6.92
N ASN A 569 11.31 27.34 -8.08
CA ASN A 569 10.36 28.44 -8.19
C ASN A 569 8.93 27.96 -8.43
N PRO A 570 7.93 28.43 -7.67
CA PRO A 570 6.54 28.13 -7.95
C PRO A 570 6.10 28.74 -9.29
N GLN A 571 5.08 28.14 -9.89
CA GLN A 571 4.60 28.50 -11.22
C GLN A 571 3.09 28.81 -11.19
N MET A 572 2.69 29.86 -11.90
CA MET A 572 1.28 30.09 -12.21
C MET A 572 0.91 29.24 -13.41
N ILE A 573 -0.13 28.41 -13.26
CA ILE A 573 -0.62 27.53 -14.33
C ILE A 573 -2.12 27.75 -14.56
N TRP A 574 -2.59 27.36 -15.74
CA TRP A 574 -4.01 27.19 -16.04
C TRP A 574 -4.30 25.69 -16.00
N ILE A 575 -5.18 25.26 -15.11
CA ILE A 575 -5.58 23.85 -14.98
C ILE A 575 -7.02 23.69 -15.46
N ARG A 576 -7.30 22.58 -16.15
CA ARG A 576 -8.63 22.27 -16.66
C ARG A 576 -9.50 21.67 -15.56
N CYS A 577 -10.67 22.27 -15.37
CA CYS A 577 -11.77 21.87 -14.49
C CYS A 577 -12.97 21.51 -15.39
N GLU A 578 -13.19 20.22 -15.61
CA GLU A 578 -14.25 19.73 -16.47
C GLU A 578 -15.55 19.55 -15.68
N ARG A 579 -16.60 20.28 -16.05
CA ARG A 579 -17.90 20.13 -15.40
C ARG A 579 -18.56 18.83 -15.85
N LYS A 580 -18.87 17.96 -14.89
CA LYS A 580 -19.63 16.73 -15.04
C LYS A 580 -20.99 16.86 -14.38
N TYR A 581 -21.99 16.22 -14.97
CA TYR A 581 -23.37 16.21 -14.49
C TYR A 581 -23.69 14.82 -13.97
N LEU A 582 -24.42 14.72 -12.86
CA LEU A 582 -24.76 13.44 -12.23
C LEU A 582 -25.88 12.67 -12.98
N SER A 583 -26.47 13.25 -14.03
CA SER A 583 -27.51 12.64 -14.87
C SER A 583 -27.24 12.81 -16.37
N ASP A 584 -27.60 11.79 -17.16
CA ASP A 584 -27.33 11.67 -18.60
C ASP A 584 -28.37 12.41 -19.47
N ASP A 585 -29.38 13.06 -18.87
CA ASP A 585 -30.45 13.76 -19.59
C ASP A 585 -30.19 15.25 -19.83
N GLY A 586 -29.11 15.80 -19.26
CA GLY A 586 -28.75 17.22 -19.39
C GLY A 586 -29.69 18.17 -18.65
N TYR A 587 -30.60 17.65 -17.80
CA TYR A 587 -31.55 18.43 -16.99
C TYR A 587 -31.34 18.29 -15.48
N GLY A 588 -30.39 17.47 -15.01
CA GLY A 588 -30.07 17.38 -13.58
C GLY A 588 -29.52 18.67 -12.99
N GLU A 589 -30.08 19.08 -11.85
CA GLU A 589 -29.72 20.31 -11.14
C GLU A 589 -28.33 20.25 -10.45
N GLU A 590 -27.70 19.07 -10.35
CA GLU A 590 -26.43 18.87 -9.63
C GLU A 590 -25.26 18.52 -10.57
N SER A 591 -24.19 19.33 -10.53
CA SER A 591 -22.96 19.19 -11.32
C SER A 591 -21.72 19.38 -10.46
N TYR A 592 -20.64 18.63 -10.72
CA TYR A 592 -19.33 18.78 -10.07
C TYR A 592 -18.24 19.10 -11.10
N GLU A 593 -17.10 19.63 -10.68
CA GLU A 593 -15.95 19.87 -11.57
C GLU A 593 -14.81 18.87 -11.30
N GLU A 594 -14.48 18.05 -12.29
CA GLU A 594 -13.31 17.17 -12.26
C GLU A 594 -12.04 17.97 -12.60
N LEU A 595 -11.04 17.91 -11.72
CA LEU A 595 -9.77 18.61 -11.89
C LEU A 595 -8.72 17.71 -12.55
N HIS A 596 -8.20 18.12 -13.71
CA HIS A 596 -7.21 17.33 -14.47
C HIS A 596 -5.79 17.54 -13.91
N VAL A 597 -5.48 16.90 -12.77
CA VAL A 597 -4.20 17.06 -12.04
C VAL A 597 -3.05 16.19 -12.55
N HIS A 598 -3.34 15.04 -13.16
CA HIS A 598 -2.32 14.06 -13.55
C HIS A 598 -1.18 14.61 -14.44
N PRO A 599 -1.43 15.48 -15.44
CA PRO A 599 -0.35 16.05 -16.25
C PRO A 599 0.71 16.81 -15.45
N HIS A 600 0.38 17.22 -14.22
CA HIS A 600 1.23 18.00 -13.34
C HIS A 600 1.77 17.21 -12.14
N LEU A 601 1.15 16.08 -11.77
CA LEU A 601 1.58 15.24 -10.64
C LEU A 601 2.56 14.10 -11.02
N GLY A 602 2.62 13.74 -12.30
CA GLY A 602 3.56 12.72 -12.82
C GLY A 602 3.01 11.97 -14.02
N GLN A 603 3.90 11.49 -14.90
CA GLN A 603 3.53 10.71 -16.09
C GLN A 603 2.96 9.33 -15.75
N ASP A 604 3.30 8.83 -14.57
CA ASP A 604 2.86 7.56 -13.97
C ASP A 604 1.42 7.61 -13.43
N ARG A 605 0.72 8.74 -13.58
CA ARG A 605 -0.67 8.96 -13.13
C ARG A 605 -0.89 8.51 -11.68
N PRO A 606 -0.16 9.09 -10.72
CA PRO A 606 -0.26 8.71 -9.31
C PRO A 606 -1.66 8.99 -8.76
N PHE A 607 -2.08 8.24 -7.74
CA PHE A 607 -3.30 8.53 -7.01
C PHE A 607 -3.19 9.91 -6.35
N PRO A 608 -4.10 10.87 -6.63
CA PRO A 608 -4.01 12.21 -6.10
C PRO A 608 -4.60 12.29 -4.68
N GLY A 609 -3.78 12.67 -3.72
CA GLY A 609 -4.20 13.12 -2.39
C GLY A 609 -4.64 14.57 -2.40
N VAL A 610 -5.53 14.96 -1.47
CA VAL A 610 -6.01 16.35 -1.33
C VAL A 610 -5.98 16.79 0.12
N LEU A 611 -5.25 17.88 0.41
CA LEU A 611 -5.26 18.56 1.70
C LEU A 611 -6.01 19.89 1.56
N ARG A 612 -7.01 20.13 2.41
CA ARG A 612 -7.85 21.34 2.33
C ARG A 612 -7.51 22.33 3.45
N ILE A 613 -7.34 23.60 3.06
CA ILE A 613 -7.09 24.71 3.98
C ILE A 613 -8.36 25.55 4.10
N GLU A 614 -9.09 25.38 5.20
CA GLU A 614 -10.28 26.16 5.55
C GLU A 614 -9.95 27.32 6.50
N HIS A 615 -8.96 27.12 7.36
CA HIS A 615 -8.53 28.09 8.35
C HIS A 615 -7.01 28.26 8.31
N ASN A 616 -6.56 29.51 8.33
CA ASN A 616 -5.15 29.85 8.52
C ASN A 616 -4.93 30.22 10.00
N PRO A 617 -4.33 29.32 10.80
CA PRO A 617 -4.13 29.55 12.23
C PRO A 617 -3.08 30.62 12.54
N VAL A 618 -2.10 30.85 11.65
CA VAL A 618 -1.01 31.84 11.84
C VAL A 618 -1.54 33.28 11.77
N ARG A 619 -2.62 33.48 11.01
CA ARG A 619 -3.23 34.80 10.79
C ARG A 619 -4.59 34.91 11.43
N ASP A 620 -5.04 33.87 12.11
CA ASP A 620 -6.41 33.71 12.61
C ASP A 620 -7.45 34.10 11.55
N ARG A 621 -7.35 33.50 10.36
CA ARG A 621 -8.23 33.82 9.23
C ARG A 621 -9.06 32.62 8.83
N ASN A 622 -10.38 32.78 8.88
CA ASN A 622 -11.33 31.78 8.42
C ASN A 622 -11.71 32.02 6.95
N LEU A 623 -11.38 31.06 6.07
CA LEU A 623 -11.68 31.10 4.63
C LEU A 623 -13.00 30.39 4.32
N GLY A 624 -13.30 29.34 5.07
CA GLY A 624 -14.49 28.52 4.93
C GLY A 624 -14.63 27.52 6.07
N SER A 625 -15.70 26.73 6.06
CA SER A 625 -15.97 25.74 7.10
C SER A 625 -16.72 24.54 6.52
N GLY A 626 -16.32 23.33 6.94
CA GLY A 626 -17.05 22.10 6.69
C GLY A 626 -16.78 21.42 5.34
N MET A 627 -15.65 21.69 4.69
CA MET A 627 -15.21 21.05 3.43
C MET A 627 -14.39 19.76 3.66
N VAL A 628 -13.84 19.54 4.87
CA VAL A 628 -13.02 18.36 5.23
C VAL A 628 -13.85 17.15 5.70
N PHE A 629 -15.15 17.32 6.04
CA PHE A 629 -16.05 16.25 6.53
C PHE A 629 -17.47 16.39 5.95
N CYS A 630 -18.34 15.38 6.12
CA CYS A 630 -19.78 15.39 5.82
C CYS A 630 -20.54 16.37 6.74
N HIS A 631 -20.14 17.64 6.73
CA HIS A 631 -20.70 18.69 7.54
C HIS A 631 -22.02 19.17 6.91
N PRO A 632 -23.10 19.34 7.69
CA PRO A 632 -24.43 19.64 7.15
C PRO A 632 -24.54 21.00 6.46
N ARG A 633 -23.53 21.87 6.61
CA ARG A 633 -23.42 23.16 5.91
C ARG A 633 -21.96 23.42 5.56
N LYS A 634 -21.72 23.67 4.28
CA LYS A 634 -20.46 24.17 3.72
C LYS A 634 -20.58 25.67 3.50
N GLU A 635 -19.65 26.45 4.04
CA GLU A 635 -19.65 27.91 3.91
C GLU A 635 -18.27 28.41 3.47
N GLY A 636 -18.22 29.46 2.65
CA GLY A 636 -16.97 30.05 2.15
C GLY A 636 -16.26 29.19 1.10
N TYR A 637 -14.93 29.13 1.20
CA TYR A 637 -14.07 28.34 0.31
C TYR A 637 -12.91 27.70 1.07
N SER A 638 -12.30 26.68 0.48
CA SER A 638 -11.03 26.12 0.92
C SER A 638 -9.96 26.25 -0.17
N ILE A 639 -8.70 26.17 0.24
CA ILE A 639 -7.59 26.01 -0.70
C ILE A 639 -7.22 24.53 -0.73
N ALA A 640 -7.46 23.87 -1.86
CA ALA A 640 -7.16 22.46 -2.07
C ALA A 640 -5.73 22.29 -2.59
N LEU A 641 -4.93 21.52 -1.85
CA LEU A 641 -3.57 21.12 -2.22
C LEU A 641 -3.58 19.68 -2.72
N HIS A 642 -3.51 19.50 -4.03
CA HIS A 642 -3.40 18.19 -4.66
C HIS A 642 -1.94 17.73 -4.69
N HIS A 643 -1.68 16.50 -4.26
CA HIS A 643 -0.35 15.89 -4.20
C HIS A 643 -0.39 14.42 -4.59
N ARG A 644 0.78 13.78 -4.74
CA ARG A 644 0.86 12.32 -4.89
C ARG A 644 0.60 11.69 -3.51
N GLU A 645 -0.42 10.86 -3.35
CA GLU A 645 -0.78 10.31 -2.03
C GLU A 645 0.39 9.57 -1.36
N THR A 646 1.20 8.90 -2.17
CA THR A 646 2.32 8.07 -1.72
C THR A 646 3.68 8.79 -1.75
N PHE A 647 3.75 10.13 -1.82
CA PHE A 647 5.03 10.86 -1.99
C PHE A 647 6.10 10.55 -0.92
N LEU A 648 5.70 10.04 0.25
CA LEU A 648 6.63 9.65 1.31
C LEU A 648 7.30 8.28 1.06
N LEU A 649 6.68 7.43 0.25
CA LEU A 649 7.00 6.02 0.07
C LEU A 649 7.42 5.67 -1.37
N ASP A 650 7.05 6.49 -2.37
CA ASP A 650 7.25 6.24 -3.80
C ASP A 650 8.61 6.73 -4.36
N GLY A 651 9.49 7.23 -3.49
CA GLY A 651 10.80 7.78 -3.90
C GLY A 651 10.75 9.23 -4.39
N SER A 652 9.61 9.93 -4.28
CA SER A 652 9.48 11.34 -4.68
C SER A 652 10.57 12.24 -4.08
N ALA A 653 11.09 13.16 -4.90
CA ALA A 653 12.10 14.12 -4.47
C ALA A 653 11.50 15.20 -3.56
N ILE A 654 12.32 15.75 -2.66
CA ILE A 654 11.90 16.89 -1.81
C ILE A 654 11.48 18.06 -2.69
N ASN A 655 10.31 18.64 -2.39
CA ASN A 655 9.76 19.74 -3.15
C ASN A 655 10.52 21.05 -2.85
N ARG A 656 11.56 21.34 -3.64
CA ARG A 656 12.38 22.55 -3.49
C ARG A 656 11.61 23.84 -3.77
N SER A 657 10.54 23.77 -4.56
CA SER A 657 9.65 24.92 -4.79
C SER A 657 8.95 25.35 -3.51
N ILE A 658 8.48 24.40 -2.68
CA ILE A 658 7.88 24.71 -1.38
C ILE A 658 8.90 25.36 -0.44
N LEU A 659 10.09 24.77 -0.30
CA LEU A 659 11.15 25.31 0.55
C LEU A 659 11.52 26.76 0.18
N SER A 660 11.65 27.03 -1.11
CA SER A 660 11.97 28.38 -1.60
C SER A 660 10.80 29.35 -1.42
N SER A 661 9.57 28.85 -1.53
CA SER A 661 8.35 29.65 -1.35
C SER A 661 8.13 30.06 0.11
N VAL A 662 8.48 29.17 1.04
CA VAL A 662 8.46 29.43 2.47
C VAL A 662 9.61 30.38 2.84
N GLY A 663 10.83 30.09 2.38
CA GLY A 663 11.98 31.00 2.43
C GLY A 663 12.16 31.68 3.79
N ALA A 664 12.32 33.00 3.80
CA ALA A 664 12.49 33.79 5.03
C ALA A 664 11.23 33.90 5.90
N SER A 665 10.09 33.32 5.48
CA SER A 665 8.85 33.36 6.27
C SER A 665 8.81 32.31 7.38
N GLY A 666 9.65 31.27 7.33
CA GLY A 666 9.69 30.21 8.33
C GLY A 666 10.42 28.97 7.84
N THR A 667 10.31 27.88 8.60
CA THR A 667 10.80 26.55 8.21
C THR A 667 9.62 25.58 8.16
N VAL A 668 9.62 24.66 7.20
CA VAL A 668 8.58 23.62 7.12
C VAL A 668 8.95 22.46 8.03
N GLY A 669 8.04 22.05 8.91
CA GLY A 669 8.23 20.90 9.81
C GLY A 669 7.98 19.55 9.15
N HIS A 670 7.34 19.54 7.98
CA HIS A 670 6.92 18.33 7.25
C HIS A 670 7.73 18.16 5.94
N SER A 671 8.13 16.92 5.64
CA SER A 671 8.91 16.59 4.43
C SER A 671 8.02 16.50 3.20
N TRP A 672 7.65 17.66 2.64
CA TRP A 672 6.88 17.74 1.40
C TRP A 672 7.71 17.24 0.21
N LYS A 673 7.23 16.19 -0.46
CA LYS A 673 7.89 15.58 -1.63
C LYS A 673 6.95 15.51 -2.82
N GLY A 674 7.54 15.42 -4.01
CA GLY A 674 6.83 15.37 -5.28
C GLY A 674 6.19 16.71 -5.65
N PRO A 675 5.66 16.84 -6.88
CA PRO A 675 4.94 18.03 -7.31
C PRO A 675 3.62 18.20 -6.53
N MET A 676 3.23 19.45 -6.28
CA MET A 676 1.95 19.80 -5.63
C MET A 676 1.22 20.92 -6.37
N ILE A 677 -0.10 20.87 -6.42
CA ILE A 677 -0.95 21.87 -7.08
C ILE A 677 -1.90 22.49 -6.07
N ALA A 678 -1.95 23.82 -6.02
CA ALA A 678 -2.91 24.55 -5.18
C ALA A 678 -3.97 25.25 -6.03
N ILE A 679 -5.24 25.04 -5.69
CA ILE A 679 -6.40 25.67 -6.32
C ILE A 679 -7.46 26.01 -5.26
N ARG A 680 -8.36 26.95 -5.56
CA ARG A 680 -9.50 27.27 -4.70
C ARG A 680 -10.68 26.34 -4.98
N GLU A 681 -11.28 25.79 -3.93
CA GLU A 681 -12.47 24.94 -3.96
C GLU A 681 -13.59 25.59 -3.13
N THR A 682 -14.79 25.69 -3.71
CA THR A 682 -15.95 26.36 -3.10
C THR A 682 -16.86 25.37 -2.38
N ALA A 683 -17.83 25.89 -1.60
CA ALA A 683 -18.84 25.08 -0.92
C ALA A 683 -19.63 24.12 -1.81
N SER A 684 -19.76 24.42 -3.10
CA SER A 684 -20.42 23.56 -4.09
C SER A 684 -19.47 22.62 -4.82
N GLU A 685 -18.25 22.39 -4.30
CA GLU A 685 -17.23 21.54 -4.93
C GLU A 685 -16.81 22.02 -6.35
N MET A 686 -17.01 23.32 -6.60
CA MET A 686 -16.58 23.99 -7.84
C MET A 686 -15.25 24.70 -7.61
N HIS A 687 -14.45 24.83 -8.67
CA HIS A 687 -13.13 25.43 -8.57
C HIS A 687 -13.14 26.90 -9.00
N GLU A 688 -12.29 27.71 -8.36
CA GLU A 688 -12.13 29.14 -8.65
C GLU A 688 -10.66 29.51 -8.92
N ASP A 689 -10.43 30.72 -9.46
CA ASP A 689 -9.08 31.25 -9.67
C ASP A 689 -8.40 31.53 -8.32
N ILE A 690 -7.25 30.91 -8.10
CA ILE A 690 -6.41 31.19 -6.93
C ILE A 690 -5.81 32.61 -7.01
N THR A 691 -5.70 33.26 -5.86
CA THR A 691 -5.12 34.60 -5.70
C THR A 691 -3.77 34.56 -4.98
N LEU A 692 -3.05 35.68 -4.96
CA LEU A 692 -1.82 35.78 -4.16
C LEU A 692 -2.07 36.01 -2.66
N GLY A 693 -3.32 36.31 -2.27
CA GLY A 693 -3.75 36.19 -0.89
C GLY A 693 -3.77 34.73 -0.44
N ASP A 694 -4.35 33.84 -1.26
CA ASP A 694 -4.35 32.39 -1.00
C ASP A 694 -2.93 31.83 -0.95
N PHE A 695 -2.03 32.32 -1.80
CA PHE A 695 -0.61 31.94 -1.74
C PHE A 695 -0.01 32.20 -0.35
N ARG A 696 -0.30 33.34 0.28
CA ARG A 696 0.15 33.62 1.65
C ARG A 696 -0.41 32.60 2.64
N HIS A 697 -1.69 32.26 2.51
CA HIS A 697 -2.34 31.29 3.37
C HIS A 697 -1.77 29.89 3.21
N ILE A 698 -1.41 29.48 1.99
CA ILE A 698 -0.69 28.22 1.72
C ILE A 698 0.66 28.21 2.44
N ILE A 699 1.46 29.28 2.32
CA ILE A 699 2.78 29.31 2.96
C ILE A 699 2.67 29.22 4.47
N ASP A 700 1.77 29.99 5.08
CA ASP A 700 1.55 29.94 6.52
C ASP A 700 1.10 28.54 6.96
N TRP A 701 0.18 27.92 6.21
CA TRP A 701 -0.29 26.57 6.50
C TRP A 701 0.82 25.52 6.37
N LEU A 702 1.64 25.57 5.32
CA LEU A 702 2.77 24.65 5.11
C LEU A 702 3.83 24.76 6.21
N ILE A 703 4.01 25.95 6.80
CA ILE A 703 4.87 26.16 7.97
C ILE A 703 4.22 25.53 9.21
N SER A 704 2.93 25.74 9.43
CA SER A 704 2.21 25.26 10.63
C SER A 704 1.82 23.78 10.58
N TYR A 705 1.87 23.14 9.40
CA TYR A 705 1.41 21.76 9.22
C TYR A 705 2.20 20.77 10.09
N GLY A 706 1.49 20.01 10.92
CA GLY A 706 2.09 19.06 11.87
C GLY A 706 2.72 19.70 13.11
N THR A 707 2.55 21.01 13.30
CA THR A 707 2.95 21.70 14.54
C THR A 707 1.72 21.96 15.40
N THR A 708 1.77 21.62 16.69
CA THR A 708 0.68 21.87 17.67
C THR A 708 0.57 23.33 18.10
N GLN A 709 1.02 24.27 17.26
CA GLN A 709 0.97 25.71 17.52
C GLN A 709 -0.15 26.33 16.68
N SER A 710 -1.07 27.02 17.34
CA SER A 710 -1.73 28.20 16.78
C SER A 710 -0.93 29.42 17.24
N PRO A 711 -0.09 30.06 16.40
CA PRO A 711 0.49 31.34 16.75
C PRO A 711 -0.50 32.44 16.36
N GLU A 712 -0.92 33.19 17.37
CA GLU A 712 -1.75 34.39 17.28
C GLU A 712 -1.33 35.32 16.14
N SER A 713 -2.36 35.93 15.53
CA SER A 713 -2.30 37.03 14.57
C SER A 713 -1.12 37.98 14.78
N VAL A 714 -0.44 38.31 13.68
CA VAL A 714 0.54 39.40 13.64
C VAL A 714 -0.15 40.71 14.01
N ASP A 715 -0.05 41.09 15.28
CA ASP A 715 -0.28 42.47 15.67
C ASP A 715 1.03 43.23 15.52
N CYS A 716 1.08 44.08 14.50
CA CYS A 716 2.08 45.13 14.43
C CYS A 716 1.83 46.10 15.59
N SER A 717 2.53 45.88 16.71
CA SER A 717 2.79 46.92 17.71
C SER A 717 4.27 46.84 18.11
N GLU A 718 4.95 47.97 18.08
CA GLU A 718 6.38 48.14 18.36
C GLU A 718 6.74 47.93 19.85
N ASN A 719 5.94 47.17 20.61
CA ASN A 719 6.09 47.00 22.06
C ASN A 719 6.55 45.61 22.51
N ASP A 720 6.67 44.60 21.64
CA ASP A 720 6.91 43.20 22.07
C ASP A 720 8.37 42.72 22.03
N ILE A 721 9.34 43.63 21.78
CA ILE A 721 10.78 43.32 21.91
C ILE A 721 11.15 43.08 23.39
N SER A 722 10.31 43.48 24.36
CA SER A 722 10.64 43.44 25.78
C SER A 722 10.46 42.08 26.47
N THR A 723 10.15 41.00 25.74
CA THR A 723 9.87 39.68 26.34
C THR A 723 10.64 38.50 25.74
N ALA A 724 11.52 38.72 24.76
CA ALA A 724 12.41 37.67 24.26
C ALA A 724 13.58 37.43 25.22
N VAL A 725 14.03 36.18 25.33
CA VAL A 725 15.21 35.79 26.12
C VAL A 725 16.32 35.33 25.19
N ARG A 726 17.59 35.59 25.55
CA ARG A 726 18.72 35.11 24.74
C ARG A 726 19.01 33.64 25.03
N GLY A 727 18.97 32.83 23.98
CA GLY A 727 19.43 31.45 23.95
C GLY A 727 20.73 31.29 23.15
N VAL A 728 21.19 30.04 23.04
CA VAL A 728 22.41 29.69 22.30
C VAL A 728 22.11 28.53 21.35
N LYS A 729 22.33 28.71 20.05
CA LYS A 729 22.36 27.65 19.05
C LYS A 729 23.75 27.01 19.05
N ILE A 730 23.80 25.73 19.39
CA ILE A 730 24.97 24.85 19.31
C ILE A 730 24.93 24.18 17.94
N CYS A 731 25.84 24.57 17.06
CA CYS A 731 25.86 24.12 15.67
C CYS A 731 26.45 22.71 15.55
N CYS A 732 25.84 21.88 14.70
CA CYS A 732 26.38 20.56 14.36
C CYS A 732 27.65 20.64 13.50
N TYR A 733 28.29 19.49 13.34
CA TYR A 733 29.52 19.35 12.56
C TYR A 733 29.32 19.71 11.07
N GLY A 734 28.16 19.37 10.50
CA GLY A 734 27.77 19.75 9.14
C GLY A 734 27.66 21.27 8.95
N GLU A 735 26.91 21.93 9.84
CA GLU A 735 26.71 23.39 9.83
C GLU A 735 28.03 24.16 9.95
N THR A 736 28.91 23.73 10.85
CA THR A 736 30.23 24.38 11.05
C THR A 736 31.17 24.16 9.86
N LYS A 737 31.21 22.95 9.28
CA LYS A 737 32.10 22.63 8.15
C LYS A 737 31.62 23.16 6.80
N LEU A 738 30.33 23.07 6.50
CA LEU A 738 29.77 23.46 5.20
C LEU A 738 29.51 24.96 5.09
N HIS A 739 29.09 25.59 6.18
CA HIS A 739 28.69 27.00 6.18
C HIS A 739 29.68 27.92 6.90
N GLY A 740 30.73 27.37 7.53
CA GLY A 740 31.70 28.16 8.29
C GLY A 740 31.08 28.83 9.52
N SER A 741 29.92 28.36 9.97
CA SER A 741 29.21 28.88 11.13
C SER A 741 30.06 28.71 12.39
N LYS A 742 29.95 29.64 13.34
CA LYS A 742 30.59 29.48 14.65
C LYS A 742 29.92 28.31 15.40
N PRO A 743 30.66 27.49 16.18
CA PRO A 743 30.08 26.36 16.90
C PRO A 743 28.98 26.76 17.89
N TYR A 744 29.02 27.98 18.44
CA TYR A 744 28.03 28.52 19.36
C TYR A 744 27.59 29.91 18.89
N ILE A 745 26.28 30.12 18.75
CA ILE A 745 25.70 31.35 18.22
C ILE A 745 24.61 31.82 19.18
N SER A 746 24.65 33.09 19.60
CA SER A 746 23.57 33.68 20.39
C SER A 746 22.34 33.91 19.51
N VAL A 747 21.16 33.54 20.02
CA VAL A 747 19.89 33.65 19.30
C VAL A 747 18.81 34.21 20.22
N ASP A 748 17.97 35.09 19.71
CA ASP A 748 16.82 35.60 20.45
C ASP A 748 15.67 34.57 20.39
N VAL A 749 15.13 34.22 21.55
CA VAL A 749 14.01 33.27 21.69
C VAL A 749 12.78 34.08 22.12
N PRO A 750 11.83 34.37 21.21
CA PRO A 750 10.62 35.11 21.53
C PRO A 750 9.71 34.35 22.51
N LYS A 751 8.85 35.07 23.24
CA LYS A 751 7.90 34.48 24.20
C LYS A 751 7.01 33.37 23.60
N GLY A 752 6.70 33.48 22.31
CA GLY A 752 5.91 32.52 21.52
C GLY A 752 6.66 31.25 21.09
N HIS A 753 7.98 31.20 21.24
CA HIS A 753 8.78 30.04 20.82
C HIS A 753 8.66 28.89 21.84
N MET A 754 8.57 27.64 21.39
CA MET A 754 8.46 26.47 22.29
C MET A 754 9.64 26.30 23.26
N ALA A 755 10.80 26.84 22.86
CA ALA A 755 11.98 26.89 23.71
C ALA A 755 11.97 28.02 24.75
N HIS A 756 10.94 28.88 24.73
CA HIS A 756 10.85 29.98 25.67
C HIS A 756 10.44 29.47 27.06
N PRO A 757 11.13 29.89 28.14
CA PRO A 757 10.78 29.47 29.51
C PRO A 757 9.38 29.91 29.97
N GLY A 758 8.74 30.85 29.28
CA GLY A 758 7.33 31.20 29.54
C GLY A 758 6.29 30.16 29.12
N MET A 759 6.67 29.11 28.36
CA MET A 759 5.73 28.13 27.80
C MET A 759 5.33 27.02 28.79
N LYS A 760 4.03 26.67 28.81
CA LYS A 760 3.44 25.68 29.72
C LYS A 760 3.75 24.21 29.38
N TYR A 761 4.05 23.92 28.11
CA TYR A 761 4.38 22.57 27.63
C TYR A 761 5.77 22.63 26.99
N ARG A 762 6.80 22.07 27.66
CA ARG A 762 8.20 22.12 27.20
C ARG A 762 8.68 20.73 26.78
N GLU A 763 8.90 20.52 25.49
CA GLU A 763 9.43 19.26 24.90
C GLU A 763 10.97 19.11 24.98
N GLY A 764 11.70 20.06 25.58
CA GLY A 764 13.16 20.01 25.67
C GLY A 764 13.65 19.22 26.89
N SER A 765 14.87 18.68 26.85
CA SER A 765 15.48 17.97 27.99
C SER A 765 16.41 18.89 28.78
N ILE A 766 16.42 18.78 30.11
CA ILE A 766 17.41 19.47 30.96
C ILE A 766 18.67 18.60 31.02
N SER A 767 19.84 19.23 30.88
CA SER A 767 21.13 18.55 31.12
C SER A 767 21.34 18.39 32.62
N THR A 768 21.51 17.15 33.09
CA THR A 768 21.80 16.88 34.51
C THR A 768 23.16 17.44 34.94
N ILE A 769 24.13 17.53 34.03
CA ILE A 769 25.41 18.21 34.26
C ILE A 769 25.18 19.71 34.50
N SER A 770 24.37 20.38 33.67
CA SER A 770 24.04 21.80 33.86
C SER A 770 23.33 22.06 35.19
N GLU A 771 22.49 21.12 35.62
CA GLU A 771 21.78 21.19 36.90
C GLU A 771 22.75 21.07 38.09
N LEU A 772 23.70 20.13 38.04
CA LEU A 772 24.77 19.99 39.05
C LEU A 772 25.68 21.23 39.11
N LEU A 773 25.93 21.88 37.98
CA LEU A 773 26.68 23.14 37.91
C LEU A 773 25.90 24.35 38.46
N GLY A 774 24.63 24.18 38.84
CA GLY A 774 23.79 25.23 39.39
C GLY A 774 23.19 26.19 38.35
N LEU A 775 23.29 25.85 37.05
CA LEU A 775 22.71 26.62 35.95
C LEU A 775 21.96 25.67 35.01
N PRO A 776 20.72 25.27 35.33
CA PRO A 776 19.97 24.31 34.52
C PRO A 776 19.68 24.88 33.13
N ILE A 777 20.18 24.18 32.11
CA ILE A 777 19.98 24.50 30.70
C ILE A 777 19.08 23.44 30.09
N ARG A 778 18.04 23.89 29.41
CA ARG A 778 17.17 23.06 28.60
C ARG A 778 17.61 23.09 27.15
N LEU A 779 17.68 21.92 26.53
CA LEU A 779 18.18 21.70 25.19
C LEU A 779 17.06 21.17 24.29
N TRP A 780 17.04 21.66 23.05
CA TRP A 780 16.10 21.25 22.00
C TRP A 780 16.85 20.94 20.72
N LYS A 781 16.63 19.77 20.12
CA LYS A 781 17.09 19.52 18.75
C LYS A 781 16.37 20.48 17.80
N CYS A 782 17.14 21.27 17.06
CA CYS A 782 16.60 22.04 15.95
C CYS A 782 16.25 21.06 14.83
N LYS A 783 15.02 21.14 14.32
CA LYS A 783 14.53 20.29 13.21
C LYS A 783 15.07 20.76 11.85
N ASP A 784 16.34 21.17 11.80
CA ASP A 784 17.01 21.63 10.58
C ASP A 784 17.39 20.40 9.75
N ILE A 785 16.62 20.11 8.69
CA ILE A 785 16.70 18.89 7.86
C ILE A 785 18.03 18.77 7.08
N ASP A 786 18.74 19.89 6.90
CA ASP A 786 19.89 19.99 5.99
C ASP A 786 21.10 19.11 6.35
N PHE A 787 21.21 18.65 7.60
CA PHE A 787 22.38 17.89 8.08
C PHE A 787 22.06 16.50 8.64
N TRP A 788 20.82 16.00 8.48
CA TRP A 788 20.42 14.68 8.99
C TRP A 788 21.00 13.52 8.18
N ARG A 789 21.54 13.81 6.99
CA ARG A 789 22.32 12.88 6.17
C ARG A 789 23.57 13.57 5.69
N ASP A 790 24.63 12.80 5.55
CA ASP A 790 25.89 13.29 5.02
C ASP A 790 25.70 13.78 3.56
N PRO A 791 26.16 15.00 3.22
CA PRO A 791 26.08 15.50 1.86
C PRO A 791 26.84 14.60 0.87
N PRO A 792 26.48 14.63 -0.43
CA PRO A 792 27.28 13.97 -1.46
C PRO A 792 28.73 14.47 -1.43
N ALA A 793 29.70 13.53 -1.38
CA ALA A 793 31.15 13.77 -1.20
C ALA A 793 31.63 14.16 0.22
N TRP A 794 30.87 13.84 1.26
CA TRP A 794 31.31 13.96 2.65
C TRP A 794 32.38 12.92 3.01
N ASN A 795 33.64 13.37 3.16
CA ASN A 795 34.79 12.54 3.51
C ASN A 795 35.37 12.91 4.89
N GLU A 796 34.52 13.17 5.87
CA GLU A 796 34.92 13.55 7.22
C GLU A 796 34.73 12.39 8.21
N SER A 797 35.42 12.43 9.35
CA SER A 797 35.38 11.36 10.36
C SER A 797 34.09 11.31 11.20
N LEU A 798 33.27 12.36 11.14
CA LEU A 798 32.00 12.48 11.86
C LEU A 798 30.88 12.78 10.86
N SER A 799 29.66 12.32 11.15
CA SER A 799 28.49 12.63 10.33
C SER A 799 28.16 14.13 10.38
N ALA A 800 27.48 14.64 9.36
CA ALA A 800 27.02 16.03 9.32
C ALA A 800 26.08 16.37 10.49
N SER A 801 25.27 15.41 10.96
CA SER A 801 24.37 15.57 12.10
C SER A 801 25.07 15.49 13.46
N SER A 802 26.35 15.13 13.50
CA SER A 802 27.09 14.94 14.74
C SER A 802 27.21 16.25 15.54
N ASN A 803 26.92 16.20 16.84
CA ASN A 803 27.08 17.32 17.76
C ASN A 803 27.65 16.84 19.10
N GLN A 804 28.95 16.54 19.10
CA GLN A 804 29.64 15.97 20.27
C GLN A 804 29.49 16.86 21.51
N SER A 805 29.52 18.18 21.35
CA SER A 805 29.33 19.12 22.45
C SER A 805 28.03 18.89 23.21
N VAL A 806 26.94 18.56 22.52
CA VAL A 806 25.65 18.27 23.15
C VAL A 806 25.59 16.85 23.67
N ALA A 807 26.14 15.87 22.95
CA ALA A 807 26.18 14.47 23.41
C ALA A 807 26.86 14.37 24.78
N PHE A 808 28.06 14.95 24.94
CA PHE A 808 28.76 14.93 26.22
C PHE A 808 28.06 15.75 27.31
N MET A 809 27.39 16.85 26.93
CA MET A 809 26.62 17.66 27.87
C MET A 809 25.37 16.93 28.41
N MET A 810 24.89 15.91 27.70
CA MET A 810 23.69 15.12 28.05
C MET A 810 24.02 13.75 28.68
N MET A 811 25.26 13.53 29.15
CA MET A 811 25.63 12.29 29.83
C MET A 811 24.88 12.12 31.16
N GLY A 812 24.51 10.87 31.46
CA GLY A 812 23.81 10.51 32.69
C GLY A 812 24.69 10.63 33.93
N THR A 813 24.16 11.29 34.96
CA THR A 813 24.87 11.53 36.24
C THR A 813 24.20 10.82 37.42
N ASN A 814 23.26 9.89 37.21
CA ASN A 814 22.60 9.18 38.30
C ASN A 814 23.34 7.86 38.61
N PRO A 815 23.95 7.69 39.81
CA PRO A 815 24.74 6.50 40.14
C PRO A 815 23.92 5.20 40.19
N LYS A 816 22.59 5.30 40.30
CA LYS A 816 21.66 4.17 40.40
C LYS A 816 21.16 3.65 39.06
N ASP A 817 21.43 4.38 37.97
CA ASP A 817 21.08 3.90 36.63
C ASP A 817 21.99 2.71 36.28
N ALA A 818 21.37 1.59 35.90
CA ALA A 818 22.04 0.30 35.73
C ALA A 818 23.19 0.40 34.71
N GLU A 819 24.27 -0.35 34.97
CA GLU A 819 25.29 -0.65 33.97
C GLU A 819 24.60 -1.45 32.85
N ILE A 820 24.54 -0.84 31.67
CA ILE A 820 24.03 -1.33 30.37
C ILE A 820 23.51 -2.78 30.40
N ASP A 821 22.19 -2.95 30.44
CA ASP A 821 21.53 -4.17 29.95
C ASP A 821 21.22 -3.98 28.46
N ILE A 822 21.97 -4.67 27.59
CA ILE A 822 21.89 -4.57 26.13
C ILE A 822 20.52 -5.04 25.58
N CYS A 823 19.70 -5.69 26.40
CA CYS A 823 18.44 -6.31 25.96
C CYS A 823 17.15 -5.54 26.29
N CYS A 824 17.22 -4.40 26.97
CA CYS A 824 16.02 -3.67 27.40
C CYS A 824 15.84 -2.34 26.64
N MET A 825 15.11 -2.38 25.52
CA MET A 825 14.66 -1.18 24.78
C MET A 825 13.53 -0.46 25.55
N ASN A 826 13.88 0.26 26.62
CA ASN A 826 12.96 1.20 27.28
C ASN A 826 13.75 2.47 27.70
N PRO A 827 13.61 3.61 26.99
CA PRO A 827 14.45 4.77 27.18
C PRO A 827 13.80 5.77 28.15
N VAL A 828 14.03 5.61 29.45
CA VAL A 828 13.72 6.69 30.40
C VAL A 828 14.97 7.15 31.16
N ASN A 829 15.96 6.28 31.35
CA ASN A 829 17.14 6.62 32.15
C ASN A 829 18.39 6.75 31.28
N SER A 830 19.18 7.80 31.55
CA SER A 830 20.48 8.00 30.93
C SER A 830 21.49 7.09 31.61
N PRO A 831 22.13 6.12 30.90
CA PRO A 831 23.13 5.28 31.53
C PRO A 831 24.26 6.13 32.11
N TRP A 832 24.79 5.75 33.28
CA TRP A 832 25.86 6.48 33.95
C TRP A 832 27.06 6.72 33.01
N GLY A 833 27.43 7.99 32.80
CA GLY A 833 28.53 8.38 31.92
C GLY A 833 28.25 8.32 30.42
N TRP A 834 27.01 8.05 30.02
CA TRP A 834 26.59 7.99 28.62
C TRP A 834 25.37 8.87 28.37
N ALA A 835 25.29 9.48 27.19
CA ALA A 835 24.07 10.15 26.77
C ALA A 835 22.99 9.12 26.39
N PRO A 836 21.70 9.39 26.65
CA PRO A 836 20.61 8.55 26.17
C PRO A 836 20.65 8.44 24.64
N LEU A 837 20.09 7.37 24.07
CA LEU A 837 20.05 7.15 22.62
C LEU A 837 19.52 8.39 21.87
N TYR A 838 18.48 9.03 22.40
CA TYR A 838 17.93 10.27 21.84
C TYR A 838 18.96 11.42 21.76
N TRP A 839 19.91 11.51 22.69
CA TRP A 839 20.96 12.54 22.72
C TRP A 839 22.33 12.03 22.24
N SER A 840 22.42 10.82 21.68
CA SER A 840 23.66 10.27 21.10
C SER A 840 23.57 10.00 19.60
N SER A 841 22.37 10.01 19.00
CA SER A 841 22.16 9.91 17.55
C SER A 841 21.39 11.11 16.98
N ASP A 842 21.62 11.41 15.69
CA ASP A 842 20.88 12.41 14.89
C ASP A 842 20.62 13.73 15.63
N LEU A 843 21.68 14.34 16.14
CA LEU A 843 21.57 15.51 17.01
C LEU A 843 21.24 16.78 16.23
N GLY A 844 21.92 17.00 15.11
CA GLY A 844 21.80 18.22 14.32
C GLY A 844 22.15 19.47 15.15
N ASN A 845 21.67 20.62 14.69
CA ASN A 845 21.78 21.85 15.45
C ASN A 845 20.92 21.75 16.72
N VAL A 846 21.34 22.35 17.83
CA VAL A 846 20.62 22.28 19.10
C VAL A 846 20.47 23.68 19.67
N LEU A 847 19.26 24.04 20.11
CA LEU A 847 18.98 25.27 20.83
C LEU A 847 19.08 25.03 22.33
N ALA A 848 19.74 25.93 23.05
CA ALA A 848 19.87 25.92 24.49
C ALA A 848 19.27 27.21 25.08
N THR A 849 18.49 27.10 26.15
CA THR A 849 18.06 28.25 26.95
C THR A 849 18.11 27.91 28.43
N ARG A 850 18.19 28.93 29.29
CA ARG A 850 18.14 28.72 30.73
C ARG A 850 16.73 28.35 31.17
N GLU A 851 16.64 27.45 32.14
CA GLU A 851 15.36 27.02 32.70
C GLU A 851 14.65 28.16 33.46
N ASP A 852 15.44 29.07 34.06
CA ASP A 852 14.97 30.18 34.90
C ASP A 852 14.47 31.41 34.12
N GLY A 853 14.47 31.37 32.78
CA GLY A 853 13.97 32.48 31.97
C GLY A 853 14.94 33.64 31.81
N LYS A 854 16.20 33.52 32.25
CA LYS A 854 17.21 34.57 32.05
C LYS A 854 18.00 34.32 30.76
N ASP A 855 18.74 35.34 30.35
CA ASP A 855 19.67 35.25 29.21
C ASP A 855 20.77 34.23 29.45
N LEU A 856 21.02 33.41 28.44
CA LEU A 856 22.10 32.43 28.40
C LEU A 856 23.30 33.01 27.65
N ALA A 857 24.45 33.11 28.31
CA ALA A 857 25.68 33.54 27.67
C ALA A 857 26.28 32.41 26.83
N VAL A 858 26.84 32.76 25.66
CA VAL A 858 27.51 31.81 24.76
C VAL A 858 28.72 31.16 25.44
N ASP A 859 29.48 31.95 26.20
CA ASP A 859 30.70 31.48 26.86
C ASP A 859 30.41 30.44 27.95
N ASP A 860 29.31 30.60 28.70
CA ASP A 860 28.90 29.62 29.71
C ASP A 860 28.59 28.26 29.07
N VAL A 861 27.83 28.23 27.98
CA VAL A 861 27.49 27.00 27.26
C VAL A 861 28.75 26.34 26.68
N LYS A 862 29.65 27.15 26.12
CA LYS A 862 30.92 26.66 25.57
C LYS A 862 31.79 26.03 26.66
N MET A 863 31.95 26.70 27.80
CA MET A 863 32.73 26.17 28.95
C MET A 863 32.14 24.85 29.46
N MET A 864 30.82 24.77 29.60
CA MET A 864 30.15 23.55 30.05
C MET A 864 30.35 22.37 29.08
N CYS A 865 30.16 22.59 27.78
CA CYS A 865 30.35 21.55 26.77
C CYS A 865 31.80 21.05 26.73
N GLU A 866 32.79 21.95 26.80
CA GLU A 866 34.20 21.54 26.80
C GLU A 866 34.59 20.85 28.11
N PHE A 867 34.09 21.31 29.26
CA PHE A 867 34.29 20.65 30.55
C PHE A 867 33.70 19.23 30.54
N ALA A 868 32.48 19.07 30.03
CA ALA A 868 31.84 17.77 29.90
C ALA A 868 32.64 16.82 29.01
N ARG A 869 33.09 17.29 27.84
CA ARG A 869 33.83 16.48 26.86
C ARG A 869 35.26 16.16 27.30
N ARG A 870 36.02 17.14 27.81
CA ARG A 870 37.47 17.00 28.00
C ARG A 870 37.89 16.64 29.42
N LYS A 871 37.05 16.91 30.42
CA LYS A 871 37.33 16.59 31.83
C LYS A 871 36.39 15.56 32.42
N LEU A 872 35.08 15.70 32.20
CA LEU A 872 34.12 14.76 32.80
C LEU A 872 34.12 13.39 32.11
N GLN A 873 34.25 13.31 30.79
CA GLN A 873 34.28 12.03 30.09
C GLN A 873 35.35 11.06 30.65
N PRO A 874 36.65 11.44 30.80
CA PRO A 874 37.64 10.56 31.42
C PRO A 874 37.31 10.18 32.88
N LEU A 875 36.69 11.10 33.65
CA LEU A 875 36.26 10.82 35.03
C LEU A 875 35.15 9.76 35.07
N PHE A 876 34.20 9.82 34.13
CA PHE A 876 33.18 8.78 33.97
C PHE A 876 33.79 7.43 33.57
N GLU A 877 34.74 7.41 32.63
CA GLU A 877 35.46 6.19 32.21
C GLU A 877 36.25 5.55 33.36
N ASP A 878 36.96 6.36 34.15
CA ASP A 878 37.69 5.92 35.36
C ASP A 878 36.73 5.30 36.41
N SER A 879 35.52 5.86 36.55
CA SER A 879 34.50 5.31 37.46
C SER A 879 33.85 4.01 36.99
N LEU A 880 33.96 3.71 35.69
CA LEU A 880 33.50 2.46 35.07
C LEU A 880 34.62 1.40 34.99
N GLY A 881 35.82 1.70 35.50
CA GLY A 881 36.99 0.81 35.43
C GLY A 881 37.67 0.76 34.05
N GLY A 882 37.30 1.66 33.13
CA GLY A 882 37.87 1.74 31.79
C GLY A 882 39.11 2.64 31.67
N GLY A 883 39.37 3.48 32.67
CA GLY A 883 40.52 4.39 32.68
C GLY A 883 41.69 3.94 33.58
N PHE A 884 42.70 4.80 33.72
CA PHE A 884 43.96 4.49 34.41
C PHE A 884 43.90 4.68 35.93
N VAL A 885 42.84 5.30 36.45
CA VAL A 885 42.69 5.63 37.86
C VAL A 885 41.36 5.08 38.38
N SER A 886 41.38 4.29 39.45
CA SER A 886 40.14 3.85 40.09
C SER A 886 39.47 5.02 40.81
N ARG A 887 38.25 5.36 40.40
CA ARG A 887 37.42 6.40 41.02
C ARG A 887 36.02 5.89 41.30
N THR A 888 35.37 6.45 42.30
CA THR A 888 33.97 6.15 42.64
C THR A 888 33.02 7.08 41.89
N LYS A 889 31.77 6.64 41.66
CA LYS A 889 30.73 7.47 41.05
C LYS A 889 30.47 8.76 41.85
N GLN A 890 30.61 8.71 43.18
CA GLN A 890 30.43 9.88 44.04
C GLN A 890 31.54 10.92 43.84
N GLU A 891 32.79 10.49 43.70
CA GLU A 891 33.92 11.41 43.41
C GLU A 891 33.73 12.15 42.08
N VAL A 892 33.11 11.51 41.08
CA VAL A 892 32.76 12.18 39.82
C VAL A 892 31.71 13.26 40.04
N LEU A 893 30.66 12.99 40.84
CA LEU A 893 29.63 13.99 41.15
C LEU A 893 30.17 15.18 41.94
N ASP A 894 30.98 14.91 42.96
CA ASP A 894 31.59 15.95 43.80
C ASP A 894 32.55 16.84 42.98
N PHE A 895 33.05 16.33 41.85
CA PHE A 895 33.89 17.09 40.93
C PHE A 895 33.10 18.04 40.01
N ILE A 896 31.82 17.77 39.74
CA ILE A 896 30.97 18.59 38.85
C ILE A 896 30.53 19.85 39.60
N THR A 897 31.42 20.85 39.67
CA THR A 897 31.15 22.15 40.29
C THR A 897 31.52 23.29 39.36
N TRP A 898 30.86 24.43 39.51
CA TRP A 898 31.16 25.64 38.74
C TRP A 898 32.62 26.09 38.91
N GLU A 899 33.15 25.98 40.13
CA GLU A 899 34.54 26.34 40.45
C GLU A 899 35.55 25.48 39.68
N ASN A 900 35.34 24.16 39.62
CA ASN A 900 36.20 23.25 38.87
C ASN A 900 36.10 23.48 37.35
N MET A 901 34.91 23.81 36.85
CA MET A 901 34.70 24.17 35.44
C MET A 901 35.47 25.44 35.07
N VAL A 902 35.37 26.51 35.89
CA VAL A 902 36.08 27.77 35.67
C VAL A 902 37.60 27.56 35.77
N LYS A 903 38.06 26.79 36.76
CA LYS A 903 39.47 26.43 36.90
C LYS A 903 40.00 25.75 35.64
N PHE A 904 39.26 24.76 35.12
CA PHE A 904 39.61 24.09 33.87
C PHE A 904 39.61 25.05 32.67
N SER A 905 38.65 25.96 32.58
CA SER A 905 38.62 26.94 31.50
C SER A 905 39.82 27.89 31.52
N ASN A 906 40.30 28.27 32.71
CA ASN A 906 41.49 29.10 32.85
C ASN A 906 42.76 28.33 32.49
N GLU A 907 42.89 27.08 32.93
CA GLU A 907 44.00 26.19 32.53
C GLU A 907 44.07 26.00 31.00
N MET A 908 42.92 25.81 30.34
CA MET A 908 42.83 25.71 28.87
C MET A 908 43.22 27.02 28.16
N ALA A 909 42.92 28.16 28.76
CA ALA A 909 43.27 29.47 28.19
C ALA A 909 44.79 29.71 28.27
N GLU A 910 45.41 29.36 29.41
CA GLU A 910 46.86 29.44 29.61
C GLU A 910 47.62 28.48 28.67
N GLU A 911 47.15 27.25 28.47
CA GLU A 911 47.74 26.30 27.51
C GLU A 911 47.64 26.74 26.03
N SER A 912 46.65 27.59 25.70
CA SER A 912 46.45 28.11 24.34
C SER A 912 47.24 29.38 24.00
N GLU A 913 47.74 30.09 25.02
CA GLU A 913 48.62 31.25 24.84
C GLU A 913 50.11 30.85 24.72
N ASP A 914 50.47 29.63 25.17
CA ASP A 914 51.81 29.05 25.07
C ASP A 914 52.02 28.15 23.81
N SER A 915 51.00 28.02 22.95
CA SER A 915 51.00 27.25 21.69
C SER A 915 50.78 28.12 20.46
#